data_AF-A0A8H5PN71-F1
#
_entry.id   AF-A0A8H5PN71-F1
#
_cell.length_a   1.000
_cell.length_b   1.000
_cell.length_c   1.000
_cell.angle_alpha   90.00
_cell.angle_beta   90.00
_cell.angle_gamma   90.00
#
_symmetry.space_group_name_H-M   'P 1'
#
loop_
_entity.id
_entity.type
_entity.pdbx_description
1 polymer ?
#
loop_
_entity_poly.entity_id
_entity_poly.type
_entity_poly.pdbx_seq_one_letter_code
_entity_poly.pdbx_strand_id
1 'polypeptide(L)'
;MTFDQGRTAANGADYPSHPDDFRQSSTYGVGQPDYDPKAQQRANYALALQMSCRDVVQTIKASDLLMSNEWAKPLTHAPNAISIMALCLKTAAVREAANIKVRDKEITDETGKIIGLLPSEYFRTNLQHCADIGRLAFLDAQKRMNNLQSVARSMIAPEGTIAYIIDLLSDLEDAEDNLPGAMKRLETNAENFKADAEAITKKFEYWERVIMHLLKNSQDAGSMTEEKRSQNTVDAVMADAERQTREREEEDAKRAIQEQQKLLQMARREVEEAQRRLNVLLDRPPIEEPPAWSDMMHAREFVPDRPAPSRGQKGVIVKGLEYVFGSRDSEVAAENRHRKEHAESIANERQAYIAKAAEKREMQRRVAQAQLDEARGNETKLWEELNKQKEKLSISHHSLTKAKHDLAKTHAELQRLCSEKIELVCLLVPPNAHANKKQEQIMKILEESMRRLTELKKEVEEMALFFSRVQTVITTTVNENLQSFLNPIQRALDKGDSVDKIRERSKQNLLRNAFELQGRFSATADVASMYVLVSNKYIRPGINKMEALAAMNDGDFERGKEEFRDWCDSAAEDIVRITDGEQYKMAENLTRNVEVLSQRAITGALFGVFLPPEASDCYLISADFAEYWRAWVLKQSGCDCTRHEDLRPRRCTSDWQCQPTRPSVACSICDQSLQTSSPLTTLHFVYLYILLLYCIVGSAGSKCVKFNPDTDIPSLKDKVILVTGGNSGLGKESVLQFAKHDPKEIWLGARSEAKAKEAISDIKAQVPNAPIKFVKIDLASFKSICEAAKVFTQESDRLDILLLNGGIMSVPPGTTDDGYEIQFGTNHMGHALLTKLLLPTLLRTADKGNDVRVTVLASSAHQYAPPEGIKFDTLKSQALQMGTITRYGQSKLANALFAKELARRYPQLTTASLQPGLVTTNLANTMSDNSWIMRLAWKVTAFFIGVDVPTGTLNQLWASTSKNVVSGTYYEPIGRTGLGKRHTNDSALAAKLWDWTEKELEGDKL
;
A
#
# COMPACT_ATOMS: atom_id res chain seq x y z
N MET A 1 24.33 10.58 21.64
CA MET A 1 23.59 10.71 22.92
C MET A 1 22.43 9.74 22.82
N THR A 2 22.36 8.77 23.74
CA THR A 2 21.83 7.43 23.48
C THR A 2 20.89 6.98 24.60
N PHE A 3 19.72 6.43 24.22
CA PHE A 3 18.91 5.45 24.98
C PHE A 3 18.46 5.91 26.40
N ASP A 4 17.41 5.36 27.02
CA ASP A 4 16.91 3.99 26.93
C ASP A 4 15.40 3.87 27.27
N GLN A 5 14.87 2.67 27.08
CA GLN A 5 13.46 2.30 27.21
C GLN A 5 13.06 1.89 28.65
N GLY A 6 11.75 1.83 28.89
CA GLY A 6 11.17 1.59 30.20
C GLY A 6 11.29 0.17 30.77
N ARG A 7 10.81 0.03 32.01
CA ARG A 7 10.34 -1.24 32.59
C ARG A 7 8.99 -1.05 33.27
N THR A 8 8.11 -2.02 33.08
CA THR A 8 6.78 -2.15 33.69
C THR A 8 6.65 -3.51 34.38
N ALA A 9 6.31 -3.51 35.67
CA ALA A 9 5.61 -4.58 36.43
C ALA A 9 5.33 -3.98 37.84
N ALA A 10 4.13 -3.81 38.38
CA ALA A 10 2.91 -4.63 38.48
C ALA A 10 2.93 -5.67 39.62
N ASN A 11 2.37 -5.31 40.79
CA ASN A 11 1.28 -6.00 41.54
C ASN A 11 1.37 -5.93 43.09
N GLY A 12 0.21 -5.79 43.76
CA GLY A 12 -0.03 -5.90 45.22
C GLY A 12 0.30 -4.62 46.02
N ALA A 13 -0.61 -3.83 46.62
CA ALA A 13 -1.94 -4.08 47.22
C ALA A 13 -1.86 -5.03 48.45
N ASP A 14 -2.23 -4.65 49.68
CA ASP A 14 -3.60 -4.29 50.10
C ASP A 14 -3.74 -3.63 51.51
N TYR A 15 -4.70 -2.68 51.62
CA TYR A 15 -5.58 -2.29 52.78
C TYR A 15 -5.01 -1.92 54.19
N PRO A 16 -5.79 -1.26 55.10
CA PRO A 16 -7.16 -0.67 55.02
C PRO A 16 -7.17 0.88 55.31
N SER A 17 -8.25 1.67 55.49
CA SER A 17 -9.73 1.52 55.48
C SER A 17 -10.45 2.88 55.24
N HIS A 18 -11.77 2.85 55.02
CA HIS A 18 -12.77 3.95 54.99
C HIS A 18 -13.23 4.45 56.40
N PRO A 19 -14.11 5.48 56.55
CA PRO A 19 -14.60 6.53 55.63
C PRO A 19 -14.62 7.97 56.26
N ASP A 20 -15.40 8.88 55.66
CA ASP A 20 -15.98 10.12 56.22
C ASP A 20 -15.06 11.32 56.54
N ASP A 21 -14.98 12.30 55.62
CA ASP A 21 -15.68 13.59 55.84
C ASP A 21 -15.78 14.46 54.56
N PHE A 22 -16.61 15.51 54.64
CA PHE A 22 -16.91 16.61 53.71
C PHE A 22 -18.24 16.56 52.93
N ARG A 23 -19.30 16.93 53.65
CA ARG A 23 -20.54 17.47 53.09
C ARG A 23 -20.51 19.00 52.99
N GLN A 24 -21.09 19.50 51.89
CA GLN A 24 -21.82 20.77 51.74
C GLN A 24 -21.06 22.11 51.81
N SER A 25 -20.92 22.74 50.64
CA SER A 25 -21.50 24.08 50.43
C SER A 25 -22.03 24.21 48.99
N SER A 26 -23.31 24.53 48.82
CA SER A 26 -23.95 24.81 47.54
C SER A 26 -23.56 26.20 47.01
N THR A 27 -23.58 26.47 45.70
CA THR A 27 -24.80 26.84 44.96
C THR A 27 -24.51 27.04 43.45
N TYR A 28 -25.60 27.15 42.67
CA TYR A 28 -25.70 27.37 41.22
C TYR A 28 -25.47 26.16 40.33
N GLY A 29 -26.58 25.68 39.75
CA GLY A 29 -26.64 24.46 38.97
C GLY A 29 -26.24 24.64 37.51
N VAL A 30 -25.43 23.71 37.03
CA VAL A 30 -25.42 23.24 35.65
C VAL A 30 -25.70 21.74 35.76
N GLY A 31 -26.70 21.23 35.03
CA GLY A 31 -27.00 19.80 35.06
C GLY A 31 -25.81 19.00 34.55
N GLN A 32 -25.38 18.00 35.32
CA GLN A 32 -24.48 16.98 34.78
C GLN A 32 -25.26 16.16 33.75
N PRO A 33 -24.69 15.88 32.55
CA PRO A 33 -25.30 14.93 31.63
C PRO A 33 -25.27 13.52 32.22
N ASP A 34 -26.34 12.76 32.04
CA ASP A 34 -26.45 11.38 32.54
C ASP A 34 -25.29 10.50 32.05
N TYR A 35 -24.70 9.76 32.99
CA TYR A 35 -23.57 8.88 32.74
C TYR A 35 -24.06 7.48 32.34
N ASP A 36 -23.98 7.12 31.06
CA ASP A 36 -24.31 5.76 30.57
C ASP A 36 -23.08 4.82 30.65
N PRO A 37 -23.08 3.79 31.52
CA PRO A 37 -22.00 2.82 31.59
C PRO A 37 -21.82 2.00 30.30
N LYS A 38 -22.88 1.80 29.50
CA LYS A 38 -22.81 1.05 28.24
C LYS A 38 -22.10 1.86 27.15
N ALA A 39 -22.29 3.17 27.09
CA ALA A 39 -21.51 4.06 26.24
C ALA A 39 -20.00 3.99 26.58
N GLN A 40 -19.63 4.03 27.86
CA GLN A 40 -18.22 3.90 28.28
C GLN A 40 -17.63 2.52 27.90
N GLN A 41 -18.39 1.44 28.07
CA GLN A 41 -17.95 0.09 27.70
C GLN A 41 -17.72 -0.03 26.17
N ARG A 42 -18.59 0.57 25.35
CA ARG A 42 -18.44 0.62 23.89
C ARG A 42 -17.26 1.49 23.45
N ALA A 43 -17.02 2.62 24.11
CA ALA A 43 -15.86 3.48 23.86
C ALA A 43 -14.53 2.76 24.19
N ASN A 44 -14.46 2.09 25.34
CA ASN A 44 -13.31 1.28 25.72
C ASN A 44 -13.05 0.13 24.73
N TYR A 45 -14.11 -0.51 24.21
CA TYR A 45 -14.02 -1.54 23.18
C TYR A 45 -13.48 -1.00 21.85
N ALA A 46 -13.96 0.16 21.39
CA ALA A 46 -13.48 0.80 20.18
C ALA A 46 -11.98 1.18 20.28
N LEU A 47 -11.56 1.72 21.44
CA LEU A 47 -10.16 2.03 21.71
C LEU A 47 -9.26 0.77 21.68
N ALA A 48 -9.70 -0.32 22.32
CA ALA A 48 -8.99 -1.59 22.31
C ALA A 48 -8.84 -2.16 20.88
N LEU A 49 -9.86 -1.98 20.03
CA LEU A 49 -9.80 -2.41 18.63
C LEU A 49 -8.82 -1.55 17.80
N GLN A 50 -8.77 -0.24 18.05
CA GLN A 50 -7.82 0.66 17.42
C GLN A 50 -6.36 0.34 17.82
N MET A 51 -6.14 -0.03 19.09
CA MET A 51 -4.83 -0.53 19.56
C MET A 51 -4.47 -1.85 18.88
N SER A 52 -5.39 -2.82 18.84
CA SER A 52 -5.17 -4.12 18.18
C SER A 52 -4.84 -3.98 16.68
N CYS A 53 -5.52 -3.07 15.98
CA CYS A 53 -5.20 -2.71 14.59
C CYS A 53 -3.76 -2.22 14.44
N ARG A 54 -3.33 -1.26 15.29
CA ARG A 54 -1.96 -0.74 15.28
C ARG A 54 -0.93 -1.85 15.56
N ASP A 55 -1.19 -2.70 16.54
CA ASP A 55 -0.29 -3.79 16.92
C ASP A 55 -0.14 -4.84 15.80
N VAL A 56 -1.24 -5.17 15.10
CA VAL A 56 -1.20 -6.05 13.92
C VAL A 56 -0.38 -5.42 12.79
N VAL A 57 -0.59 -4.15 12.47
CA VAL A 57 0.19 -3.45 11.43
C VAL A 57 1.68 -3.42 11.76
N GLN A 58 2.05 -3.20 13.03
CA GLN A 58 3.45 -3.26 13.46
C GLN A 58 4.01 -4.70 13.43
N THR A 59 3.22 -5.69 13.84
CA THR A 59 3.60 -7.11 13.81
C THR A 59 3.90 -7.56 12.38
N ILE A 60 3.05 -7.22 11.41
CA ILE A 60 3.27 -7.56 9.99
C ILE A 60 4.51 -6.84 9.45
N LYS A 61 4.69 -5.54 9.74
CA LYS A 61 5.90 -4.78 9.35
C LYS A 61 7.20 -5.38 9.91
N ALA A 62 7.15 -6.00 11.09
CA ALA A 62 8.32 -6.58 11.76
C ALA A 62 8.56 -8.08 11.47
N SER A 63 7.52 -8.83 11.08
CA SER A 63 7.60 -10.31 10.95
C SER A 63 7.33 -10.85 9.55
N ASP A 64 6.71 -10.08 8.66
CA ASP A 64 6.40 -10.55 7.31
C ASP A 64 7.59 -10.32 6.38
N LEU A 65 8.08 -11.41 5.78
CA LEU A 65 9.23 -11.41 4.88
C LEU A 65 9.04 -10.47 3.68
N LEU A 66 7.79 -10.25 3.25
CA LEU A 66 7.43 -9.35 2.15
C LEU A 66 7.48 -7.86 2.52
N MET A 67 7.69 -7.51 3.79
CA MET A 67 7.88 -6.12 4.24
C MET A 67 9.36 -5.70 4.32
N SER A 68 10.29 -6.66 4.27
CA SER A 68 11.72 -6.42 4.05
C SER A 68 12.00 -6.03 2.59
N ASN A 69 13.14 -5.41 2.27
CA ASN A 69 13.58 -5.28 0.86
C ASN A 69 14.30 -6.52 0.31
N GLU A 70 14.47 -7.57 1.12
CA GLU A 70 15.26 -8.74 0.70
C GLU A 70 14.59 -9.59 -0.38
N TRP A 71 13.26 -9.52 -0.53
CA TRP A 71 12.56 -10.17 -1.65
C TRP A 71 12.72 -9.44 -2.98
N ALA A 72 13.08 -8.16 -2.97
CA ALA A 72 13.17 -7.34 -4.17
C ALA A 72 14.46 -7.58 -4.95
N LYS A 73 15.59 -7.76 -4.23
CA LYS A 73 16.91 -7.94 -4.84
C LYS A 73 16.97 -9.08 -5.87
N PRO A 74 16.39 -10.27 -5.64
CA PRO A 74 16.44 -11.34 -6.65
C PRO A 74 15.77 -10.99 -7.99
N LEU A 75 14.83 -10.04 -8.05
CA LEU A 75 14.20 -9.60 -9.30
C LEU A 75 15.20 -8.98 -10.30
N THR A 76 16.34 -8.50 -9.81
CA THR A 76 17.43 -7.95 -10.63
C THR A 76 18.13 -9.00 -11.50
N HIS A 77 17.96 -10.29 -11.20
CA HIS A 77 18.54 -11.39 -11.96
C HIS A 77 17.72 -11.73 -13.22
N ALA A 78 16.48 -11.25 -13.35
CA ALA A 78 15.65 -11.55 -14.53
C ALA A 78 16.22 -10.99 -15.86
N PRO A 79 16.65 -9.71 -15.97
CA PRO A 79 17.34 -9.21 -17.17
C PRO A 79 18.60 -10.01 -17.52
N ASN A 80 19.39 -10.39 -16.52
CA ASN A 80 20.64 -11.15 -16.70
C ASN A 80 20.37 -12.56 -17.23
N ALA A 81 19.42 -13.28 -16.63
CA ALA A 81 18.97 -14.59 -17.11
C ALA A 81 18.50 -14.52 -18.59
N ILE A 82 17.78 -13.45 -18.97
CA ILE A 82 17.36 -13.24 -20.36
C ILE A 82 18.55 -12.96 -21.30
N SER A 83 19.53 -12.18 -20.86
CA SER A 83 20.77 -11.94 -21.62
C SER A 83 21.53 -13.25 -21.87
N ILE A 84 21.69 -14.07 -20.83
CA ILE A 84 22.36 -15.38 -20.93
C ILE A 84 21.54 -16.36 -21.79
N MET A 85 20.21 -16.34 -21.72
CA MET A 85 19.37 -17.10 -22.67
C MET A 85 19.61 -16.70 -24.13
N ALA A 86 19.79 -15.40 -24.45
CA ALA A 86 20.15 -14.97 -25.80
C ALA A 86 21.48 -15.58 -26.28
N LEU A 87 22.46 -15.65 -25.38
CA LEU A 87 23.75 -16.30 -25.63
C LEU A 87 23.57 -17.81 -25.84
N CYS A 88 22.75 -18.49 -25.04
CA CYS A 88 22.43 -19.93 -25.23
C CYS A 88 21.74 -20.21 -26.57
N LEU A 89 20.78 -19.37 -26.97
CA LEU A 89 20.11 -19.44 -28.28
C LEU A 89 21.11 -19.31 -29.43
N LYS A 90 22.07 -18.38 -29.32
CA LYS A 90 23.12 -18.23 -30.35
C LYS A 90 24.07 -19.43 -30.40
N THR A 91 24.46 -19.99 -29.26
CA THR A 91 25.26 -21.24 -29.24
C THR A 91 24.48 -22.39 -29.88
N ALA A 92 23.17 -22.49 -29.62
CA ALA A 92 22.31 -23.46 -30.28
C ALA A 92 22.19 -23.23 -31.79
N ALA A 93 22.35 -22.01 -32.30
CA ALA A 93 22.33 -21.74 -33.74
C ALA A 93 23.55 -22.29 -34.49
N VAL A 94 24.68 -22.55 -33.80
CA VAL A 94 25.93 -23.02 -34.42
C VAL A 94 25.76 -24.42 -35.04
N ARG A 95 26.21 -24.59 -36.29
CA ARG A 95 26.00 -25.82 -37.08
C ARG A 95 26.62 -27.06 -36.42
N GLU A 96 27.76 -26.89 -35.78
CA GLU A 96 28.53 -27.95 -35.12
C GLU A 96 27.77 -28.50 -33.89
N ALA A 97 27.05 -27.64 -33.16
CA ALA A 97 26.25 -28.01 -31.98
C ALA A 97 25.11 -29.00 -32.30
N ALA A 98 24.65 -29.05 -33.55
CA ALA A 98 23.66 -30.03 -34.01
C ALA A 98 24.18 -31.47 -34.01
N ASN A 99 25.50 -31.70 -33.94
CA ASN A 99 26.11 -33.04 -33.95
C ASN A 99 26.40 -33.59 -32.55
N ILE A 100 26.20 -32.79 -31.49
CA ILE A 100 26.45 -33.20 -30.11
C ILE A 100 25.23 -33.97 -29.62
N LYS A 101 25.43 -35.23 -29.21
CA LYS A 101 24.39 -36.07 -28.61
C LYS A 101 24.40 -35.98 -27.09
N VAL A 102 23.20 -35.95 -26.52
CA VAL A 102 22.89 -35.99 -25.08
C VAL A 102 22.75 -37.46 -24.68
N ARG A 103 23.42 -37.89 -23.60
CA ARG A 103 23.40 -39.28 -23.12
C ARG A 103 22.10 -39.61 -22.39
N ASP A 104 21.72 -38.71 -21.49
CA ASP A 104 20.62 -38.90 -20.55
C ASP A 104 19.53 -37.86 -20.84
N LYS A 105 18.32 -38.33 -21.15
CA LYS A 105 17.17 -37.48 -21.45
C LYS A 105 16.21 -37.34 -20.26
N GLU A 106 16.38 -38.13 -19.21
CA GLU A 106 15.46 -38.21 -18.09
C GLU A 106 15.80 -37.13 -17.06
N ILE A 107 14.94 -36.12 -16.95
CA ILE A 107 15.11 -35.05 -15.97
C ILE A 107 14.57 -35.58 -14.64
N THR A 108 15.45 -35.77 -13.66
CA THR A 108 15.10 -36.26 -12.32
C THR A 108 15.05 -35.14 -11.29
N ASP A 109 14.22 -35.30 -10.26
CA ASP A 109 14.30 -34.50 -9.03
C ASP A 109 15.42 -35.00 -8.08
N GLU A 110 15.57 -34.36 -6.92
CA GLU A 110 16.50 -34.72 -5.85
C GLU A 110 16.31 -36.15 -5.30
N THR A 111 15.13 -36.74 -5.47
CA THR A 111 14.83 -38.11 -5.03
C THR A 111 15.15 -39.16 -6.11
N GLY A 112 15.62 -38.72 -7.27
CA GLY A 112 15.87 -39.58 -8.45
C GLY A 112 14.61 -39.92 -9.24
N LYS A 113 13.46 -39.30 -8.93
CA LYS A 113 12.21 -39.53 -9.64
C LYS A 113 12.18 -38.70 -10.92
N ILE A 114 11.78 -39.33 -12.03
CA ILE A 114 11.63 -38.67 -13.33
C ILE A 114 10.49 -37.65 -13.26
N ILE A 115 10.80 -36.38 -13.50
CA ILE A 115 9.86 -35.25 -13.54
C ILE A 115 9.66 -34.69 -14.95
N GLY A 116 10.50 -35.08 -15.92
CA GLY A 116 10.34 -34.69 -17.32
C GLY A 116 11.34 -35.37 -18.25
N LEU A 117 11.23 -35.07 -19.55
CA LEU A 117 12.10 -35.60 -20.60
C LEU A 117 12.61 -34.47 -21.48
N LEU A 118 13.90 -34.49 -21.82
CA LEU A 118 14.45 -33.62 -22.86
C LEU A 118 13.84 -33.99 -24.23
N PRO A 119 13.42 -33.00 -25.05
CA PRO A 119 12.66 -33.27 -26.28
C PRO A 119 13.48 -33.94 -27.38
N SER A 120 14.82 -33.86 -27.32
CA SER A 120 15.71 -34.36 -28.36
C SER A 120 16.89 -35.16 -27.82
N GLU A 121 17.50 -35.96 -28.69
CA GLU A 121 18.85 -36.50 -28.45
C GLU A 121 19.95 -35.47 -28.73
N TYR A 122 19.63 -34.35 -29.39
CA TYR A 122 20.62 -33.37 -29.85
C TYR A 122 20.71 -32.18 -28.89
N PHE A 123 21.94 -31.87 -28.48
CA PHE A 123 22.24 -30.81 -27.51
C PHE A 123 21.70 -29.44 -27.95
N ARG A 124 21.88 -29.09 -29.23
CA ARG A 124 21.30 -27.90 -29.88
C ARG A 124 19.81 -27.71 -29.54
N THR A 125 18.99 -28.73 -29.79
CA THR A 125 17.53 -28.65 -29.61
C THR A 125 17.15 -28.53 -28.15
N ASN A 126 17.92 -29.16 -27.26
CA ASN A 126 17.68 -29.11 -25.83
C ASN A 126 18.14 -27.77 -25.21
N LEU A 127 19.19 -27.13 -25.75
CA LEU A 127 19.63 -25.78 -25.37
C LEU A 127 18.62 -24.70 -25.82
N GLN A 128 18.06 -24.84 -27.02
CA GLN A 128 16.90 -24.05 -27.46
C GLN A 128 15.71 -24.25 -26.50
N HIS A 129 15.36 -25.50 -26.19
CA HIS A 129 14.26 -25.82 -25.28
C HIS A 129 14.44 -25.23 -23.87
N CYS A 130 15.68 -25.18 -23.36
CA CYS A 130 15.99 -24.53 -22.09
C CYS A 130 15.64 -23.02 -22.09
N ALA A 131 15.94 -22.31 -23.18
CA ALA A 131 15.55 -20.91 -23.33
C ALA A 131 14.02 -20.75 -23.51
N ASP A 132 13.38 -21.66 -24.26
CA ASP A 132 11.93 -21.67 -24.45
C ASP A 132 11.17 -21.90 -23.11
N ILE A 133 11.68 -22.78 -22.25
CA ILE A 133 11.16 -23.02 -20.89
C ILE A 133 11.29 -21.74 -20.06
N GLY A 134 12.46 -21.11 -20.02
CA GLY A 134 12.67 -19.87 -19.27
C GLY A 134 11.72 -18.74 -19.71
N ARG A 135 11.56 -18.56 -21.02
CA ARG A 135 10.58 -17.64 -21.60
C ARG A 135 9.15 -17.95 -21.11
N LEU A 136 8.72 -19.22 -21.18
CA LEU A 136 7.40 -19.64 -20.74
C LEU A 136 7.21 -19.52 -19.22
N ALA A 137 8.27 -19.71 -18.43
CA ALA A 137 8.26 -19.52 -16.97
C ALA A 137 8.01 -18.04 -16.62
N PHE A 138 8.76 -17.10 -17.23
CA PHE A 138 8.55 -15.66 -17.01
C PHE A 138 7.15 -15.18 -17.43
N LEU A 139 6.64 -15.63 -18.58
CA LEU A 139 5.32 -15.24 -19.09
C LEU A 139 4.17 -15.84 -18.25
N ASP A 140 4.27 -17.10 -17.83
CA ASP A 140 3.25 -17.69 -16.95
C ASP A 140 3.32 -17.11 -15.53
N ALA A 141 4.52 -16.80 -15.02
CA ALA A 141 4.68 -16.06 -13.77
C ALA A 141 4.02 -14.67 -13.84
N GLN A 142 4.14 -13.96 -14.98
CA GLN A 142 3.43 -12.69 -15.16
C GLN A 142 1.91 -12.89 -15.12
N LYS A 143 1.39 -13.91 -15.83
CA LYS A 143 -0.05 -14.21 -15.84
C LYS A 143 -0.57 -14.57 -14.44
N ARG A 144 0.15 -15.42 -13.71
CA ARG A 144 -0.23 -15.87 -12.36
C ARG A 144 -0.07 -14.76 -11.33
N MET A 145 0.99 -13.95 -11.38
CA MET A 145 1.13 -12.78 -10.49
C MET A 145 0.01 -11.75 -10.71
N ASN A 146 -0.47 -11.53 -11.94
CA ASN A 146 -1.69 -10.75 -12.17
C ASN A 146 -2.92 -11.37 -11.51
N ASN A 147 -3.07 -12.70 -11.57
CA ASN A 147 -4.19 -13.38 -10.91
C ASN A 147 -4.09 -13.31 -9.38
N LEU A 148 -2.90 -13.54 -8.81
CA LEU A 148 -2.61 -13.37 -7.38
C LEU A 148 -2.99 -11.95 -6.93
N GLN A 149 -2.49 -10.92 -7.62
CA GLN A 149 -2.83 -9.52 -7.35
C GLN A 149 -4.36 -9.29 -7.36
N SER A 150 -5.07 -9.83 -8.35
CA SER A 150 -6.53 -9.68 -8.49
C SER A 150 -7.29 -10.42 -7.37
N VAL A 151 -6.95 -11.67 -7.10
CA VAL A 151 -7.61 -12.51 -6.09
C VAL A 151 -7.37 -11.95 -4.68
N ALA A 152 -6.12 -11.62 -4.32
CA ALA A 152 -5.82 -10.96 -3.04
C ALA A 152 -6.60 -9.66 -2.87
N ARG A 153 -6.61 -8.78 -3.89
CA ARG A 153 -7.39 -7.53 -3.87
C ARG A 153 -8.88 -7.75 -3.72
N SER A 154 -9.44 -8.81 -4.31
CA SER A 154 -10.87 -9.14 -4.14
C SER A 154 -11.22 -9.60 -2.73
N MET A 155 -10.30 -10.27 -2.02
CA MET A 155 -10.51 -10.72 -0.64
C MET A 155 -10.39 -9.59 0.39
N ILE A 156 -9.48 -8.63 0.16
CA ILE A 156 -9.19 -7.49 1.06
C ILE A 156 -9.92 -6.18 0.70
N ALA A 157 -10.76 -6.18 -0.33
CA ALA A 157 -11.55 -5.02 -0.71
C ALA A 157 -12.50 -4.60 0.44
N PRO A 158 -12.99 -3.34 0.45
CA PRO A 158 -13.98 -2.88 1.44
C PRO A 158 -15.25 -3.73 1.48
N GLU A 159 -15.68 -4.26 0.33
CA GLU A 159 -16.78 -5.23 0.17
C GLU A 159 -16.26 -6.65 -0.17
N GLY A 160 -15.00 -6.95 0.19
CA GLY A 160 -14.35 -8.23 -0.05
C GLY A 160 -14.82 -9.31 0.91
N THR A 161 -14.51 -10.58 0.61
CA THR A 161 -15.05 -11.72 1.38
C THR A 161 -14.69 -11.68 2.87
N ILE A 162 -13.54 -11.12 3.25
CA ILE A 162 -13.15 -10.96 4.67
C ILE A 162 -14.04 -9.93 5.37
N ALA A 163 -14.28 -8.77 4.75
CA ALA A 163 -15.15 -7.73 5.29
C ALA A 163 -16.60 -8.21 5.38
N TYR A 164 -17.11 -8.87 4.35
CA TYR A 164 -18.46 -9.46 4.32
C TYR A 164 -18.68 -10.48 5.44
N ILE A 165 -17.68 -11.31 5.76
CA ILE A 165 -17.76 -12.24 6.91
C ILE A 165 -17.84 -11.47 8.24
N ILE A 166 -17.13 -10.35 8.40
CA ILE A 166 -17.20 -9.52 9.62
C ILE A 166 -18.56 -8.81 9.74
N ASP A 167 -19.12 -8.35 8.63
CA ASP A 167 -20.45 -7.72 8.61
C ASP A 167 -21.53 -8.74 8.97
N LEU A 168 -21.50 -9.95 8.38
CA LEU A 168 -22.40 -11.05 8.77
C LEU A 168 -22.27 -11.41 10.26
N LEU A 169 -21.06 -11.40 10.83
CA LEU A 169 -20.87 -11.62 12.28
C LEU A 169 -21.40 -10.47 13.17
N SER A 170 -21.91 -9.40 12.56
CA SER A 170 -22.54 -8.27 13.23
C SER A 170 -24.07 -8.25 13.09
N ASP A 171 -24.63 -8.98 12.12
CA ASP A 171 -26.07 -9.09 11.84
C ASP A 171 -26.56 -10.54 12.03
N LEU A 172 -27.46 -10.74 12.99
CA LEU A 172 -27.81 -12.08 13.49
C LEU A 172 -28.74 -12.85 12.54
N GLU A 173 -29.61 -12.16 11.81
CA GLU A 173 -30.62 -12.79 10.94
C GLU A 173 -29.99 -13.24 9.61
N ASP A 174 -29.12 -12.40 9.02
CA ASP A 174 -28.43 -12.72 7.76
C ASP A 174 -27.30 -13.75 7.94
N ALA A 175 -26.76 -13.92 9.15
CA ALA A 175 -25.62 -14.78 9.42
C ALA A 175 -25.88 -16.27 9.19
N GLU A 176 -27.02 -16.81 9.66
CA GLU A 176 -27.26 -18.26 9.69
C GLU A 176 -27.26 -18.88 8.28
N ASP A 177 -27.88 -18.21 7.31
CA ASP A 177 -27.97 -18.68 5.92
C ASP A 177 -26.72 -18.34 5.07
N ASN A 178 -26.10 -17.17 5.28
CA ASN A 178 -25.08 -16.65 4.36
C ASN A 178 -23.63 -16.95 4.77
N LEU A 179 -23.35 -17.12 6.07
CA LEU A 179 -21.99 -17.24 6.61
C LEU A 179 -21.25 -18.50 6.11
N PRO A 180 -21.84 -19.71 6.07
CA PRO A 180 -21.16 -20.90 5.53
C PRO A 180 -20.78 -20.74 4.05
N GLY A 181 -21.65 -20.09 3.27
CA GLY A 181 -21.39 -19.78 1.87
C GLY A 181 -20.26 -18.75 1.68
N ALA A 182 -20.17 -17.76 2.57
CA ALA A 182 -19.10 -16.76 2.56
C ALA A 182 -17.73 -17.39 2.92
N MET A 183 -17.68 -18.19 3.98
CA MET A 183 -16.48 -18.91 4.42
C MET A 183 -15.93 -19.81 3.31
N LYS A 184 -16.79 -20.65 2.71
CA LYS A 184 -16.39 -21.54 1.61
C LYS A 184 -15.87 -20.79 0.38
N ARG A 185 -16.41 -19.60 0.06
CA ARG A 185 -15.87 -18.73 -1.01
C ARG A 185 -14.47 -18.21 -0.67
N LEU A 186 -14.22 -17.81 0.58
CA LEU A 186 -12.91 -17.36 1.02
C LEU A 186 -11.87 -18.49 0.94
N GLU A 187 -12.21 -19.69 1.42
CA GLU A 187 -11.35 -20.88 1.32
C GLU A 187 -11.04 -21.25 -0.13
N THR A 188 -12.05 -21.29 -1.00
CA THR A 188 -11.87 -21.61 -2.42
C THR A 188 -10.94 -20.60 -3.11
N ASN A 189 -11.11 -19.30 -2.83
CA ASN A 189 -10.24 -18.26 -3.37
C ASN A 189 -8.81 -18.37 -2.82
N ALA A 190 -8.65 -18.68 -1.54
CA ALA A 190 -7.36 -18.84 -0.88
C ALA A 190 -6.57 -20.06 -1.37
N GLU A 191 -7.22 -21.21 -1.58
CA GLU A 191 -6.55 -22.39 -2.15
C GLU A 191 -6.19 -22.19 -3.63
N ASN A 192 -7.03 -21.51 -4.43
CA ASN A 192 -6.67 -21.11 -5.80
C ASN A 192 -5.46 -20.16 -5.82
N PHE A 193 -5.42 -19.21 -4.88
CA PHE A 193 -4.32 -18.27 -4.70
C PHE A 193 -3.01 -18.97 -4.30
N LYS A 194 -3.07 -19.95 -3.39
CA LYS A 194 -1.94 -20.81 -3.05
C LYS A 194 -1.47 -21.68 -4.22
N ALA A 195 -2.39 -22.31 -4.94
CA ALA A 195 -2.09 -23.15 -6.11
C ALA A 195 -1.40 -22.38 -7.24
N ASP A 196 -1.76 -21.10 -7.46
CA ASP A 196 -1.06 -20.24 -8.42
C ASP A 196 0.37 -19.95 -8.00
N ALA A 197 0.63 -19.67 -6.72
CA ALA A 197 1.98 -19.44 -6.20
C ALA A 197 2.85 -20.68 -6.35
N GLU A 198 2.36 -21.86 -5.92
CA GLU A 198 3.05 -23.13 -6.10
C GLU A 198 3.38 -23.43 -7.58
N ALA A 199 2.46 -23.12 -8.50
CA ALA A 199 2.65 -23.37 -9.91
C ALA A 199 3.72 -22.47 -10.55
N ILE A 200 3.98 -21.28 -9.99
CA ILE A 200 5.10 -20.44 -10.42
C ILE A 200 6.42 -21.06 -9.96
N THR A 201 6.57 -21.35 -8.66
CA THR A 201 7.82 -21.89 -8.10
C THR A 201 8.21 -23.19 -8.79
N LYS A 202 7.28 -24.14 -8.93
CA LYS A 202 7.50 -25.43 -9.61
C LYS A 202 7.99 -25.27 -11.06
N LYS A 203 7.65 -24.18 -11.75
CA LYS A 203 8.16 -23.89 -13.10
C LYS A 203 9.60 -23.39 -13.11
N PHE A 204 9.99 -22.57 -12.14
CA PHE A 204 11.37 -22.12 -12.01
C PHE A 204 12.28 -23.25 -11.51
N GLU A 205 11.82 -24.05 -10.54
CA GLU A 205 12.49 -25.29 -10.12
C GLU A 205 12.68 -26.27 -11.29
N TYR A 206 11.63 -26.52 -12.10
CA TYR A 206 11.76 -27.38 -13.28
C TYR A 206 12.76 -26.83 -14.30
N TRP A 207 12.80 -25.50 -14.50
CA TRP A 207 13.76 -24.86 -15.39
C TRP A 207 15.20 -25.02 -14.87
N GLU A 208 15.42 -24.85 -13.57
CA GLU A 208 16.72 -25.11 -12.91
C GLU A 208 17.18 -26.56 -13.10
N ARG A 209 16.27 -27.54 -12.93
CA ARG A 209 16.56 -28.97 -13.17
C ARG A 209 16.98 -29.25 -14.62
N VAL A 210 16.34 -28.59 -15.59
CA VAL A 210 16.71 -28.68 -17.01
C VAL A 210 18.12 -28.12 -17.24
N ILE A 211 18.46 -26.98 -16.65
CA ILE A 211 19.81 -26.38 -16.72
C ILE A 211 20.85 -27.33 -16.10
N MET A 212 20.57 -27.87 -14.92
CA MET A 212 21.44 -28.85 -14.24
C MET A 212 21.65 -30.13 -15.06
N HIS A 213 20.60 -30.65 -15.71
CA HIS A 213 20.71 -31.83 -16.55
C HIS A 213 21.51 -31.58 -17.83
N LEU A 214 21.40 -30.37 -18.40
CA LEU A 214 22.22 -29.93 -19.53
C LEU A 214 23.68 -29.71 -19.15
N LEU A 215 23.97 -29.20 -17.94
CA LEU A 215 25.33 -29.11 -17.40
C LEU A 215 25.97 -30.50 -17.26
N LYS A 216 25.28 -31.45 -16.61
CA LYS A 216 25.72 -32.85 -16.47
C LYS A 216 26.00 -33.49 -17.84
N ASN A 217 25.07 -33.38 -18.79
CA ASN A 217 25.26 -33.92 -20.13
C ASN A 217 26.40 -33.23 -20.92
N SER A 218 26.67 -31.94 -20.65
CA SER A 218 27.80 -31.24 -21.26
C SER A 218 29.15 -31.73 -20.71
N GLN A 219 29.22 -31.99 -19.40
CA GLN A 219 30.39 -32.58 -18.73
C GLN A 219 30.64 -34.02 -19.20
N ASP A 220 29.58 -34.83 -19.34
CA ASP A 220 29.63 -36.19 -19.90
C ASP A 220 30.08 -36.22 -21.38
N ALA A 221 29.73 -35.20 -22.17
CA ALA A 221 30.17 -35.06 -23.55
C ALA A 221 31.61 -34.53 -23.67
N GLY A 222 32.01 -33.63 -22.77
CA GLY A 222 33.38 -33.12 -22.67
C GLY A 222 34.37 -34.24 -22.32
N SER A 223 34.08 -34.97 -21.24
CA SER A 223 34.90 -36.10 -20.77
C SER A 223 35.09 -37.21 -21.82
N MET A 224 34.09 -37.53 -22.66
CA MET A 224 34.26 -38.44 -23.80
C MET A 224 35.21 -37.93 -24.89
N THR A 225 35.28 -36.61 -25.05
CA THR A 225 36.08 -35.96 -26.08
C THR A 225 37.52 -35.78 -25.59
N GLU A 226 37.70 -35.61 -24.28
CA GLU A 226 38.96 -35.75 -23.56
C GLU A 226 39.45 -37.21 -23.50
N GLU A 227 38.61 -38.22 -23.26
CA GLU A 227 38.98 -39.65 -23.38
C GLU A 227 39.62 -39.97 -24.75
N LYS A 228 39.16 -39.31 -25.82
CA LYS A 228 39.73 -39.42 -27.17
C LYS A 228 40.97 -38.54 -27.42
N ARG A 229 41.28 -37.61 -26.53
CA ARG A 229 42.44 -36.70 -26.60
C ARG A 229 43.58 -37.15 -25.66
N SER A 230 43.25 -37.65 -24.46
CA SER A 230 44.15 -38.23 -23.46
C SER A 230 44.89 -39.47 -23.95
N GLN A 231 44.40 -40.14 -25.00
CA GLN A 231 45.10 -41.30 -25.55
C GLN A 231 46.53 -40.98 -26.04
N ASN A 232 46.90 -39.71 -26.23
CA ASN A 232 48.29 -39.27 -26.35
C ASN A 232 48.57 -37.92 -25.64
N THR A 233 49.61 -37.94 -24.78
CA THR A 233 50.45 -36.80 -24.36
C THR A 233 50.00 -35.81 -23.26
N VAL A 234 48.77 -35.82 -22.73
CA VAL A 234 48.34 -34.80 -21.72
C VAL A 234 48.38 -35.28 -20.25
N ASP A 235 48.04 -36.54 -19.99
CA ASP A 235 47.80 -37.05 -18.62
C ASP A 235 49.03 -36.94 -17.70
N ALA A 236 50.24 -37.01 -18.26
CA ALA A 236 51.49 -36.87 -17.51
C ALA A 236 51.78 -35.44 -17.02
N VAL A 237 51.22 -34.40 -17.66
CA VAL A 237 51.47 -32.99 -17.32
C VAL A 237 50.36 -32.46 -16.39
N MET A 238 49.11 -32.82 -16.66
CA MET A 238 47.98 -32.38 -15.82
C MET A 238 48.00 -33.02 -14.44
N ALA A 239 48.41 -34.28 -14.31
CA ALA A 239 48.47 -34.95 -13.01
C ALA A 239 49.53 -34.34 -12.05
N ASP A 240 50.64 -33.81 -12.58
CA ASP A 240 51.64 -33.10 -11.75
C ASP A 240 51.18 -31.68 -11.37
N ALA A 241 50.48 -30.98 -12.28
CA ALA A 241 49.87 -29.68 -11.99
C ALA A 241 48.74 -29.75 -10.94
N GLU A 242 47.86 -30.76 -11.02
CA GLU A 242 46.84 -31.03 -10.00
C GLU A 242 47.49 -31.37 -8.64
N ARG A 243 48.56 -32.18 -8.66
CA ARG A 243 49.30 -32.53 -7.44
C ARG A 243 49.89 -31.28 -6.77
N GLN A 244 50.58 -30.41 -7.51
CA GLN A 244 51.16 -29.18 -6.97
C GLN A 244 50.08 -28.22 -6.43
N THR A 245 48.89 -28.21 -7.02
CA THR A 245 47.76 -27.39 -6.55
C THR A 245 47.20 -27.92 -5.24
N ARG A 246 46.92 -29.24 -5.16
CA ARG A 246 46.40 -29.89 -3.94
C ARG A 246 47.41 -29.91 -2.78
N GLU A 247 48.72 -29.95 -3.08
CA GLU A 247 49.76 -29.81 -2.05
C GLU A 247 49.75 -28.41 -1.40
N ARG A 248 49.40 -27.34 -2.14
CA ARG A 248 49.22 -25.97 -1.58
C ARG A 248 47.94 -25.85 -0.76
N GLU A 249 46.83 -26.42 -1.23
CA GLU A 249 45.56 -26.44 -0.50
C GLU A 249 45.69 -27.13 0.88
N GLU A 250 46.48 -28.21 0.96
CA GLU A 250 46.77 -28.89 2.23
C GLU A 250 47.62 -28.01 3.19
N GLU A 251 48.59 -27.23 2.67
CA GLU A 251 49.36 -26.28 3.48
C GLU A 251 48.51 -25.11 4.00
N ASP A 252 47.63 -24.56 3.17
CA ASP A 252 46.75 -23.45 3.58
C ASP A 252 45.69 -23.89 4.59
N ALA A 253 45.12 -25.09 4.44
CA ALA A 253 44.27 -25.69 5.45
C ALA A 253 45.00 -25.92 6.79
N LYS A 254 46.26 -26.36 6.76
CA LYS A 254 47.10 -26.48 7.97
C LYS A 254 47.36 -25.12 8.62
N ARG A 255 47.67 -24.08 7.84
CA ARG A 255 47.84 -22.70 8.34
C ARG A 255 46.57 -22.18 9.02
N ALA A 256 45.40 -22.38 8.39
CA ALA A 256 44.11 -21.99 8.96
C ALA A 256 43.79 -22.71 10.29
N ILE A 257 44.05 -24.02 10.37
CA ILE A 257 43.90 -24.80 11.61
C ILE A 257 44.85 -24.30 12.71
N GLN A 258 46.10 -23.99 12.36
CA GLN A 258 47.08 -23.49 13.34
C GLN A 258 46.68 -22.11 13.89
N GLU A 259 46.05 -21.25 13.09
CA GLU A 259 45.54 -19.97 13.56
C GLU A 259 44.30 -20.12 14.46
N GLN A 260 43.34 -20.98 14.05
CA GLN A 260 42.17 -21.30 14.88
C GLN A 260 42.56 -21.95 16.22
N GLN A 261 43.64 -22.73 16.27
CA GLN A 261 44.19 -23.26 17.53
C GLN A 261 44.70 -22.15 18.46
N LYS A 262 45.30 -21.06 17.94
CA LYS A 262 45.70 -19.91 18.77
C LYS A 262 44.49 -19.17 19.33
N LEU A 263 43.48 -18.91 18.49
CA LEU A 263 42.23 -18.26 18.91
C LEU A 263 41.50 -19.05 20.00
N LEU A 264 41.42 -20.38 19.85
CA LEU A 264 40.86 -21.26 20.88
C LEU A 264 41.69 -21.23 22.19
N GLN A 265 43.02 -21.15 22.10
CA GLN A 265 43.87 -20.99 23.29
C GLN A 265 43.66 -19.64 23.99
N MET A 266 43.33 -18.57 23.25
CA MET A 266 42.99 -17.27 23.84
C MET A 266 41.63 -17.32 24.54
N ALA A 267 40.59 -17.83 23.87
CA ALA A 267 39.24 -17.98 24.44
C ALA A 267 39.25 -18.84 25.73
N ARG A 268 40.08 -19.90 25.79
CA ARG A 268 40.27 -20.69 27.02
C ARG A 268 40.79 -19.86 28.20
N ARG A 269 41.73 -18.95 27.97
CA ARG A 269 42.25 -18.06 29.03
C ARG A 269 41.18 -17.08 29.51
N GLU A 270 40.31 -16.61 28.61
CA GLU A 270 39.17 -15.75 28.96
C GLU A 270 38.14 -16.49 29.81
N VAL A 271 37.81 -17.75 29.47
CA VAL A 271 36.96 -18.63 30.30
C VAL A 271 37.56 -18.83 31.69
N GLU A 272 38.86 -19.14 31.77
CA GLU A 272 39.54 -19.28 33.07
C GLU A 272 39.52 -17.96 33.88
N GLU A 273 39.70 -16.81 33.24
CA GLU A 273 39.70 -15.53 33.93
C GLU A 273 38.30 -15.14 34.41
N ALA A 274 37.26 -15.35 33.59
CA ALA A 274 35.87 -15.18 34.00
C ALA A 274 35.52 -16.09 35.19
N GLN A 275 35.97 -17.36 35.17
CA GLN A 275 35.79 -18.29 36.28
C GLN A 275 36.51 -17.81 37.54
N ARG A 276 37.76 -17.32 37.44
CA ARG A 276 38.50 -16.73 38.58
C ARG A 276 37.75 -15.53 39.17
N ARG A 277 37.24 -14.62 38.33
CA ARG A 277 36.46 -13.44 38.76
C ARG A 277 35.17 -13.85 39.48
N LEU A 278 34.45 -14.87 39.00
CA LEU A 278 33.27 -15.40 39.66
C LEU A 278 33.59 -16.02 41.02
N ASN A 279 34.63 -16.85 41.11
CA ASN A 279 35.04 -17.49 42.38
C ASN A 279 35.38 -16.44 43.45
N VAL A 280 36.10 -15.37 43.09
CA VAL A 280 36.38 -14.23 43.99
C VAL A 280 35.11 -13.54 44.51
N LEU A 281 34.00 -13.55 43.76
CA LEU A 281 32.71 -13.02 44.22
C LEU A 281 31.92 -14.02 45.08
N LEU A 282 32.15 -15.33 44.91
CA LEU A 282 31.56 -16.39 45.73
C LEU A 282 32.21 -16.43 47.13
N ASP A 283 33.55 -16.38 47.20
CA ASP A 283 34.34 -16.47 48.44
C ASP A 283 34.36 -15.19 49.29
N ARG A 284 33.61 -14.13 48.94
CA ARG A 284 33.54 -12.92 49.77
C ARG A 284 32.93 -13.21 51.15
N PRO A 285 33.55 -12.77 52.26
CA PRO A 285 33.03 -12.95 53.61
C PRO A 285 31.67 -12.24 53.78
N PRO A 286 30.91 -12.54 54.87
CA PRO A 286 29.62 -11.92 55.16
C PRO A 286 29.62 -10.38 55.05
N ILE A 287 28.44 -9.78 54.87
CA ILE A 287 28.31 -8.32 54.85
C ILE A 287 28.40 -7.85 56.31
N GLU A 288 29.56 -7.34 56.70
CA GLU A 288 29.78 -6.71 57.99
C GLU A 288 28.98 -5.40 58.12
N GLU A 289 28.62 -5.05 59.35
CA GLU A 289 27.85 -3.85 59.65
C GLU A 289 28.70 -2.59 59.51
N PRO A 290 28.15 -1.46 59.04
CA PRO A 290 28.85 -0.18 59.07
C PRO A 290 29.19 0.22 60.52
N PRO A 291 30.41 0.68 60.82
CA PRO A 291 30.86 0.94 62.20
C PRO A 291 30.01 1.96 62.98
N ALA A 292 29.34 2.88 62.27
CA ALA A 292 28.42 3.84 62.89
C ALA A 292 27.26 3.18 63.68
N TRP A 293 26.88 1.93 63.38
CA TRP A 293 25.81 1.23 64.09
C TRP A 293 26.28 0.50 65.36
N SER A 294 27.53 0.04 65.44
CA SER A 294 28.09 -0.52 66.68
C SER A 294 28.25 0.57 67.74
N ASP A 295 28.67 1.77 67.33
CA ASP A 295 28.85 2.92 68.22
C ASP A 295 27.52 3.37 68.85
N MET A 296 26.42 3.34 68.07
CA MET A 296 25.06 3.60 68.58
C MET A 296 24.58 2.54 69.58
N MET A 297 25.00 1.27 69.45
CA MET A 297 24.62 0.22 70.38
C MET A 297 25.41 0.27 71.70
N HIS A 298 26.71 0.59 71.65
CA HIS A 298 27.51 0.78 72.88
C HIS A 298 27.05 1.99 73.70
N ALA A 299 26.50 3.03 73.08
CA ALA A 299 25.85 4.14 73.79
C ALA A 299 24.64 3.70 74.66
N ARG A 300 24.14 2.47 74.49
CA ARG A 300 22.98 1.92 75.22
C ARG A 300 23.37 1.16 76.50
N GLU A 301 24.62 0.74 76.65
CA GLU A 301 25.11 0.01 77.84
C GLU A 301 25.50 0.95 79.00
N PHE A 302 25.64 2.27 78.74
CA PHE A 302 25.97 3.29 79.74
C PHE A 302 24.78 4.23 80.06
N VAL A 303 23.70 3.67 80.64
CA VAL A 303 22.64 4.46 81.28
C VAL A 303 22.41 3.92 82.70
N PRO A 304 22.78 4.66 83.76
CA PRO A 304 22.74 4.14 85.13
C PRO A 304 21.32 4.10 85.70
N ASP A 305 20.91 2.93 86.19
CA ASP A 305 19.72 2.75 87.03
C ASP A 305 19.79 3.67 88.27
N ARG A 306 18.76 4.50 88.47
CA ARG A 306 18.51 5.14 89.77
C ARG A 306 17.42 4.36 90.51
N PRO A 307 17.74 3.62 91.58
CA PRO A 307 16.74 2.94 92.39
C PRO A 307 15.85 3.95 93.14
N ALA A 308 14.57 3.63 93.27
CA ALA A 308 13.59 4.46 93.99
C ALA A 308 13.87 4.44 95.51
N PRO A 309 13.97 5.60 96.19
CA PRO A 309 14.17 5.65 97.63
C PRO A 309 12.92 5.20 98.41
N SER A 310 13.13 4.59 99.57
CA SER A 310 12.21 3.68 100.23
C SER A 310 11.17 4.34 101.16
N ARG A 311 10.03 3.63 101.37
CA ARG A 311 9.04 3.93 102.41
C ARG A 311 9.65 3.78 103.81
N GLY A 312 9.58 4.81 104.66
CA GLY A 312 9.97 4.72 106.07
C GLY A 312 9.43 5.84 106.97
N GLN A 313 8.40 5.53 107.77
CA GLN A 313 7.96 6.24 108.99
C GLN A 313 7.48 7.72 108.93
N LYS A 314 6.19 7.85 108.58
CA LYS A 314 5.13 8.63 109.27
C LYS A 314 5.53 9.84 110.16
N GLY A 315 5.10 11.03 109.74
CA GLY A 315 4.96 12.23 110.59
C GLY A 315 3.83 13.14 110.10
N VAL A 316 2.96 13.59 111.00
CA VAL A 316 1.72 14.36 110.76
C VAL A 316 1.98 15.73 110.09
N ILE A 317 1.38 15.96 108.90
CA ILE A 317 0.85 17.21 108.29
C ILE A 317 0.41 16.80 106.86
N VAL A 318 -0.85 16.44 106.61
CA VAL A 318 -1.99 17.33 106.32
C VAL A 318 -1.82 18.16 105.02
N LYS A 319 -2.53 17.71 103.98
CA LYS A 319 -3.25 18.48 102.94
C LYS A 319 -2.71 19.88 102.58
N GLY A 320 -2.25 20.05 101.34
CA GLY A 320 -2.06 21.40 100.78
C GLY A 320 -1.57 21.51 99.32
N LEU A 321 -0.84 20.51 98.79
CA LEU A 321 -0.02 20.72 97.57
C LEU A 321 -0.28 19.78 96.37
N GLU A 322 -1.14 18.77 96.48
CA GLU A 322 -1.45 17.84 95.38
C GLU A 322 -2.52 18.36 94.38
N TYR A 323 -2.90 19.63 94.44
CA TYR A 323 -3.91 20.23 93.55
C TYR A 323 -3.32 21.07 92.39
N VAL A 324 -2.00 21.04 92.18
CA VAL A 324 -1.32 21.93 91.21
C VAL A 324 -0.43 21.18 90.20
N PHE A 325 -0.03 19.92 90.47
CA PHE A 325 0.84 19.15 89.56
C PHE A 325 0.33 17.71 89.39
N GLY A 326 0.08 17.32 88.13
CA GLY A 326 -0.44 15.99 87.76
C GLY A 326 0.56 14.83 87.96
N SER A 327 0.06 13.60 87.94
CA SER A 327 0.82 12.40 88.29
C SER A 327 1.82 11.94 87.21
N ARG A 328 3.07 11.79 87.64
CA ARG A 328 4.26 11.46 86.84
C ARG A 328 4.28 10.06 86.20
N ASP A 329 3.37 9.17 86.55
CA ASP A 329 3.37 7.78 86.07
C ASP A 329 2.95 7.65 84.58
N SER A 330 2.33 8.69 84.01
CA SER A 330 1.91 8.71 82.61
C SER A 330 3.06 9.01 81.62
N GLU A 331 4.01 9.87 82.00
CA GLU A 331 5.14 10.26 81.14
C GLU A 331 6.12 9.10 80.91
N VAL A 332 6.47 8.36 81.97
CA VAL A 332 7.42 7.24 81.89
C VAL A 332 6.91 6.10 80.98
N ALA A 333 5.59 5.89 80.94
CA ALA A 333 4.96 4.90 80.05
C ALA A 333 4.90 5.37 78.58
N ALA A 334 4.85 6.69 78.33
CA ALA A 334 4.94 7.24 76.98
C ALA A 334 6.39 7.21 76.46
N GLU A 335 7.36 7.59 77.29
CA GLU A 335 8.77 7.61 76.93
C GLU A 335 9.30 6.20 76.59
N ASN A 336 8.92 5.19 77.36
CA ASN A 336 9.28 3.80 77.08
C ASN A 336 8.66 3.24 75.78
N ARG A 337 7.49 3.75 75.34
CA ARG A 337 6.92 3.39 74.02
C ARG A 337 7.73 3.98 72.87
N HIS A 338 8.00 5.28 72.90
CA HIS A 338 8.83 5.93 71.87
C HIS A 338 10.24 5.34 71.79
N ARG A 339 10.86 4.98 72.92
CA ARG A 339 12.16 4.28 72.94
C ARG A 339 12.10 2.90 72.29
N LYS A 340 10.96 2.20 72.35
CA LYS A 340 10.77 0.89 71.70
C LYS A 340 10.54 1.06 70.19
N GLU A 341 9.65 1.97 69.79
CA GLU A 341 9.36 2.30 68.39
C GLU A 341 10.62 2.76 67.64
N HIS A 342 11.44 3.62 68.26
CA HIS A 342 12.71 4.07 67.67
C HIS A 342 13.74 2.93 67.52
N ALA A 343 13.81 2.01 68.48
CA ALA A 343 14.67 0.83 68.39
C ALA A 343 14.22 -0.16 67.29
N GLU A 344 12.90 -0.33 67.11
CA GLU A 344 12.33 -1.15 66.02
C GLU A 344 12.57 -0.48 64.64
N SER A 345 12.46 0.85 64.55
CA SER A 345 12.80 1.62 63.33
C SER A 345 14.26 1.44 62.91
N ILE A 346 15.21 1.55 63.84
CA ILE A 346 16.64 1.33 63.60
C ILE A 346 16.93 -0.12 63.18
N ALA A 347 16.28 -1.11 63.81
CA ALA A 347 16.44 -2.51 63.45
C ALA A 347 15.96 -2.80 62.01
N ASN A 348 14.87 -2.16 61.58
CA ASN A 348 14.34 -2.27 60.22
C ASN A 348 15.25 -1.60 59.18
N GLU A 349 15.82 -0.42 59.47
CA GLU A 349 16.79 0.24 58.58
C GLU A 349 18.07 -0.59 58.41
N ARG A 350 18.58 -1.19 59.51
CA ARG A 350 19.71 -2.13 59.49
C ARG A 350 19.43 -3.34 58.60
N GLN A 351 18.25 -3.97 58.72
CA GLN A 351 17.87 -5.08 57.84
C GLN A 351 17.74 -4.64 56.37
N ALA A 352 17.17 -3.47 56.10
CA ALA A 352 17.04 -2.93 54.75
C ALA A 352 18.40 -2.63 54.09
N TYR A 353 19.38 -2.14 54.85
CA TYR A 353 20.75 -1.92 54.35
C TYR A 353 21.43 -3.25 53.99
N ILE A 354 21.38 -4.24 54.89
CA ILE A 354 21.97 -5.57 54.66
C ILE A 354 21.32 -6.25 53.45
N ALA A 355 19.99 -6.13 53.31
CA ALA A 355 19.24 -6.66 52.15
C ALA A 355 19.70 -6.00 50.82
N LYS A 356 19.79 -4.67 50.75
CA LYS A 356 20.27 -3.96 49.54
C LYS A 356 21.72 -4.29 49.20
N ALA A 357 22.58 -4.46 50.21
CA ALA A 357 23.97 -4.86 50.01
C ALA A 357 24.08 -6.32 49.53
N ALA A 358 23.22 -7.22 49.99
CA ALA A 358 23.13 -8.60 49.53
C ALA A 358 22.62 -8.67 48.07
N GLU A 359 21.54 -7.97 47.75
CA GLU A 359 20.98 -7.86 46.38
C GLU A 359 22.04 -7.34 45.39
N LYS A 360 22.81 -6.30 45.75
CA LYS A 360 23.90 -5.79 44.92
C LYS A 360 25.02 -6.81 44.70
N ARG A 361 25.38 -7.62 45.72
CA ARG A 361 26.35 -8.71 45.56
C ARG A 361 25.80 -9.85 44.69
N GLU A 362 24.53 -10.18 44.83
CA GLU A 362 23.88 -11.20 44.00
C GLU A 362 23.80 -10.75 42.53
N MET A 363 23.46 -9.49 42.28
CA MET A 363 23.51 -8.90 40.93
C MET A 363 24.92 -8.98 40.33
N GLN A 364 25.97 -8.68 41.10
CA GLN A 364 27.36 -8.84 40.66
C GLN A 364 27.71 -10.31 40.33
N ARG A 365 27.24 -11.27 41.13
CA ARG A 365 27.41 -12.71 40.85
C ARG A 365 26.68 -13.13 39.57
N ARG A 366 25.43 -12.69 39.36
CA ARG A 366 24.64 -12.99 38.16
C ARG A 366 25.30 -12.43 36.88
N VAL A 367 25.85 -11.21 36.95
CA VAL A 367 26.61 -10.62 35.82
C VAL A 367 27.91 -11.39 35.55
N ALA A 368 28.68 -11.74 36.58
CA ALA A 368 29.91 -12.53 36.39
C ALA A 368 29.65 -13.95 35.87
N GLN A 369 28.53 -14.58 36.28
CA GLN A 369 28.07 -15.86 35.75
C GLN A 369 27.70 -15.75 34.27
N ALA A 370 26.92 -14.73 33.87
CA ALA A 370 26.57 -14.50 32.48
C ALA A 370 27.81 -14.29 31.58
N GLN A 371 28.82 -13.56 32.06
CA GLN A 371 30.10 -13.37 31.34
C GLN A 371 30.89 -14.69 31.18
N LEU A 372 30.85 -15.57 32.18
CA LEU A 372 31.45 -16.90 32.10
C LEU A 372 30.72 -17.79 31.09
N ASP A 373 29.40 -17.75 31.07
CA ASP A 373 28.58 -18.55 30.14
C ASP A 373 28.74 -18.06 28.69
N GLU A 374 28.85 -16.74 28.48
CA GLU A 374 29.19 -16.14 27.18
C GLU A 374 30.59 -16.58 26.69
N ALA A 375 31.61 -16.49 27.55
CA ALA A 375 32.97 -16.93 27.22
C ALA A 375 33.02 -18.42 26.86
N ARG A 376 32.30 -19.28 27.59
CA ARG A 376 32.18 -20.72 27.29
C ARG A 376 31.44 -20.99 25.98
N GLY A 377 30.41 -20.19 25.67
CA GLY A 377 29.73 -20.23 24.38
C GLY A 377 30.67 -19.90 23.21
N ASN A 378 31.56 -18.92 23.40
CA ASN A 378 32.56 -18.55 22.40
C ASN A 378 33.67 -19.61 22.25
N GLU A 379 34.15 -20.21 23.35
CA GLU A 379 35.08 -21.35 23.29
C GLU A 379 34.47 -22.53 22.51
N THR A 380 33.21 -22.88 22.81
CA THR A 380 32.51 -24.00 22.14
C THR A 380 32.40 -23.78 20.64
N LYS A 381 31.99 -22.58 20.20
CA LYS A 381 31.90 -22.22 18.76
C LYS A 381 33.25 -22.31 18.05
N LEU A 382 34.33 -21.82 18.68
CA LEU A 382 35.69 -21.90 18.12
C LEU A 382 36.19 -23.36 18.05
N TRP A 383 35.80 -24.20 19.02
CA TRP A 383 36.13 -25.63 19.02
C TRP A 383 35.37 -26.41 17.93
N GLU A 384 34.09 -26.11 17.72
CA GLU A 384 33.28 -26.69 16.63
C GLU A 384 33.85 -26.33 15.24
N GLU A 385 34.14 -25.05 15.00
CA GLU A 385 34.73 -24.61 13.74
C GLU A 385 36.15 -25.21 13.54
N LEU A 386 36.98 -25.29 14.59
CA LEU A 386 38.27 -25.97 14.52
C LEU A 386 38.14 -27.45 14.11
N ASN A 387 37.13 -28.17 14.64
CA ASN A 387 36.90 -29.56 14.25
C ASN A 387 36.43 -29.68 12.80
N LYS A 388 35.53 -28.80 12.35
CA LYS A 388 35.07 -28.72 10.95
C LYS A 388 36.22 -28.44 9.98
N GLN A 389 37.20 -27.61 10.37
CA GLN A 389 38.39 -27.36 9.56
C GLN A 389 39.35 -28.58 9.56
N LYS A 390 39.52 -29.28 10.68
CA LYS A 390 40.27 -30.55 10.73
C LYS A 390 39.65 -31.65 9.87
N GLU A 391 38.32 -31.74 9.84
CA GLU A 391 37.59 -32.68 9.00
C GLU A 391 37.82 -32.40 7.51
N LYS A 392 37.74 -31.12 7.08
CA LYS A 392 38.12 -30.70 5.73
C LYS A 392 39.57 -31.05 5.39
N LEU A 393 40.52 -30.85 6.31
CA LEU A 393 41.92 -31.25 6.10
C LEU A 393 42.05 -32.77 5.93
N SER A 394 41.33 -33.57 6.73
CA SER A 394 41.32 -35.04 6.63
C SER A 394 40.81 -35.52 5.26
N ILE A 395 39.69 -34.96 4.79
CA ILE A 395 39.13 -35.24 3.46
C ILE A 395 40.12 -34.87 2.35
N SER A 396 40.74 -33.69 2.46
CA SER A 396 41.73 -33.20 1.50
C SER A 396 42.96 -34.11 1.45
N HIS A 397 43.51 -34.49 2.60
CA HIS A 397 44.66 -35.38 2.71
C HIS A 397 44.38 -36.80 2.18
N HIS A 398 43.18 -37.33 2.42
CA HIS A 398 42.75 -38.61 1.84
C HIS A 398 42.68 -38.52 0.30
N SER A 399 42.14 -37.43 -0.24
CA SER A 399 42.07 -37.20 -1.69
C SER A 399 43.46 -37.06 -2.34
N LEU A 400 44.40 -36.36 -1.70
CA LEU A 400 45.79 -36.24 -2.17
C LEU A 400 46.52 -37.59 -2.13
N THR A 401 46.29 -38.39 -1.08
CA THR A 401 46.85 -39.74 -0.95
C THR A 401 46.37 -40.66 -2.07
N LYS A 402 45.07 -40.60 -2.41
CA LYS A 402 44.50 -41.32 -3.54
C LYS A 402 45.13 -40.89 -4.88
N ALA A 403 45.23 -39.58 -5.13
CA ALA A 403 45.86 -39.06 -6.35
C ALA A 403 47.33 -39.51 -6.51
N LYS A 404 48.09 -39.58 -5.40
CA LYS A 404 49.47 -40.12 -5.40
C LYS A 404 49.53 -41.60 -5.75
N HIS A 405 48.53 -42.39 -5.34
CA HIS A 405 48.43 -43.81 -5.69
C HIS A 405 48.07 -44.01 -7.17
N ASP A 406 47.10 -43.25 -7.68
CA ASP A 406 46.66 -43.33 -9.08
C ASP A 406 47.78 -42.91 -10.07
N LEU A 407 48.61 -41.92 -9.69
CA LEU A 407 49.80 -41.51 -10.45
C LEU A 407 50.89 -42.62 -10.47
N ALA A 408 51.11 -43.31 -9.35
CA ALA A 408 52.07 -44.41 -9.29
C ALA A 408 51.62 -45.60 -10.16
N LYS A 409 50.31 -45.88 -10.18
CA LYS A 409 49.72 -46.93 -11.02
C LYS A 409 49.86 -46.62 -12.52
N THR A 410 49.51 -45.40 -12.94
CA THR A 410 49.65 -44.97 -14.35
C THR A 410 51.11 -44.94 -14.80
N HIS A 411 52.07 -44.59 -13.93
CA HIS A 411 53.50 -44.65 -14.26
C HIS A 411 53.98 -46.09 -14.50
N ALA A 412 53.49 -47.07 -13.72
CA ALA A 412 53.78 -48.49 -13.92
C ALA A 412 53.15 -49.05 -15.22
N GLU A 413 51.92 -48.63 -15.54
CA GLU A 413 51.26 -48.98 -16.81
C GLU A 413 51.97 -48.38 -18.03
N LEU A 414 52.46 -47.14 -17.95
CA LEU A 414 53.27 -46.51 -18.99
C LEU A 414 54.61 -47.23 -19.22
N GLN A 415 55.32 -47.64 -18.16
CA GLN A 415 56.55 -48.43 -18.29
C GLN A 415 56.28 -49.78 -18.98
N ARG A 416 55.21 -50.48 -18.60
CA ARG A 416 54.78 -51.72 -19.24
C ARG A 416 54.46 -51.52 -20.73
N LEU A 417 53.67 -50.50 -21.07
CA LEU A 417 53.30 -50.20 -22.45
C LEU A 417 54.50 -49.79 -23.32
N CYS A 418 55.52 -49.14 -22.75
CA CYS A 418 56.77 -48.84 -23.46
C CYS A 418 57.58 -50.11 -23.76
N SER A 419 57.58 -51.11 -22.86
CA SER A 419 58.23 -52.41 -23.13
C SER A 419 57.48 -53.30 -24.13
N GLU A 420 56.15 -53.19 -24.24
CA GLU A 420 55.34 -54.01 -25.16
C GLU A 420 55.26 -53.47 -26.61
N LYS A 421 55.77 -52.26 -26.90
CA LYS A 421 55.57 -51.57 -28.21
C LYS A 421 56.81 -51.34 -29.09
N ILE A 422 57.99 -51.84 -28.71
CA ILE A 422 59.17 -51.81 -29.59
C ILE A 422 59.26 -53.12 -30.38
N GLU A 423 58.38 -53.32 -31.37
CA GLU A 423 58.68 -54.25 -32.48
C GLU A 423 57.80 -54.11 -33.75
N LEU A 424 56.60 -53.53 -33.68
CA LEU A 424 55.75 -53.32 -34.88
C LEU A 424 55.21 -51.89 -35.02
N VAL A 425 55.08 -51.49 -36.30
CA VAL A 425 54.58 -50.21 -36.86
C VAL A 425 55.68 -49.23 -37.29
N CYS A 426 56.48 -49.66 -38.26
CA CYS A 426 56.82 -48.79 -39.39
C CYS A 426 55.72 -48.93 -40.47
N LEU A 427 55.31 -47.80 -41.06
CA LEU A 427 54.45 -47.59 -42.24
C LEU A 427 53.04 -46.97 -42.00
N LEU A 428 52.87 -45.78 -42.58
CA LEU A 428 51.64 -45.24 -43.22
C LEU A 428 50.39 -45.00 -42.37
N VAL A 429 50.20 -43.76 -41.88
CA VAL A 429 49.02 -42.86 -42.10
C VAL A 429 49.35 -41.48 -41.50
N PRO A 430 49.17 -40.33 -42.20
CA PRO A 430 49.22 -39.01 -41.58
C PRO A 430 47.91 -38.69 -40.82
N PRO A 431 47.95 -38.10 -39.61
CA PRO A 431 46.74 -37.82 -38.84
C PRO A 431 45.88 -36.71 -39.47
N ASN A 432 44.56 -36.95 -39.53
CA ASN A 432 43.57 -36.06 -40.16
C ASN A 432 43.43 -34.70 -39.46
N ALA A 433 44.14 -33.67 -39.95
CA ALA A 433 44.04 -32.30 -39.43
C ALA A 433 42.61 -31.71 -39.44
N HIS A 434 41.76 -32.14 -40.37
CA HIS A 434 40.35 -31.71 -40.44
C HIS A 434 39.47 -32.30 -39.33
N ALA A 435 39.79 -33.50 -38.82
CA ALA A 435 39.06 -34.10 -37.70
C ALA A 435 39.35 -33.32 -36.40
N ASN A 436 40.63 -33.01 -36.15
CA ASN A 436 41.05 -32.25 -34.97
C ASN A 436 40.37 -30.86 -34.91
N LYS A 437 40.32 -30.12 -36.01
CA LYS A 437 39.70 -28.78 -36.03
C LYS A 437 38.19 -28.81 -35.73
N LYS A 438 37.47 -29.83 -36.21
CA LYS A 438 36.03 -30.01 -35.92
C LYS A 438 35.82 -30.42 -34.45
N GLN A 439 36.70 -31.23 -33.90
CA GLN A 439 36.65 -31.70 -32.51
C GLN A 439 37.00 -30.58 -31.51
N GLU A 440 37.96 -29.72 -31.85
CA GLU A 440 38.30 -28.47 -31.15
C GLU A 440 37.13 -27.48 -31.13
N GLN A 441 36.43 -27.30 -32.27
CA GLN A 441 35.21 -26.49 -32.34
C GLN A 441 34.08 -27.04 -31.45
N ILE A 442 33.90 -28.36 -31.40
CA ILE A 442 32.92 -28.99 -30.51
C ILE A 442 33.26 -28.77 -29.03
N MET A 443 34.53 -28.91 -28.64
CA MET A 443 34.97 -28.63 -27.27
C MET A 443 34.73 -27.17 -26.88
N LYS A 444 35.10 -26.22 -27.74
CA LYS A 444 34.85 -24.80 -27.50
C LYS A 444 33.36 -24.47 -27.34
N ILE A 445 32.48 -25.15 -28.08
CA ILE A 445 31.02 -25.02 -27.94
C ILE A 445 30.55 -25.60 -26.59
N LEU A 446 31.08 -26.74 -26.16
CA LEU A 446 30.73 -27.36 -24.88
C LEU A 446 31.21 -26.50 -23.70
N GLU A 447 32.47 -26.07 -23.68
CA GLU A 447 33.05 -25.19 -22.65
C GLU A 447 32.23 -23.89 -22.52
N GLU A 448 31.95 -23.22 -23.63
CA GLU A 448 31.16 -21.99 -23.66
C GLU A 448 29.70 -22.22 -23.22
N SER A 449 29.12 -23.37 -23.56
CA SER A 449 27.77 -23.74 -23.10
C SER A 449 27.74 -24.05 -21.61
N MET A 450 28.74 -24.75 -21.07
CA MET A 450 28.85 -25.01 -19.63
C MET A 450 28.94 -23.69 -18.87
N ARG A 451 29.82 -22.78 -19.28
CA ARG A 451 29.94 -21.44 -18.66
C ARG A 451 28.59 -20.72 -18.64
N ARG A 452 27.93 -20.59 -19.79
CA ARG A 452 26.62 -19.92 -19.91
C ARG A 452 25.54 -20.60 -19.08
N LEU A 453 25.50 -21.93 -19.04
CA LEU A 453 24.52 -22.68 -18.23
C LEU A 453 24.80 -22.55 -16.72
N THR A 454 26.06 -22.47 -16.29
CA THR A 454 26.42 -22.21 -14.89
C THR A 454 26.06 -20.78 -14.47
N GLU A 455 26.31 -19.79 -15.33
CA GLU A 455 25.86 -18.41 -15.12
C GLU A 455 24.33 -18.34 -15.07
N LEU A 456 23.63 -18.96 -16.04
CA LEU A 456 22.16 -18.99 -16.07
C LEU A 456 21.56 -19.66 -14.83
N LYS A 457 22.15 -20.78 -14.37
CA LYS A 457 21.72 -21.48 -13.15
C LYS A 457 21.66 -20.53 -11.97
N LYS A 458 22.73 -19.76 -11.73
CA LYS A 458 22.82 -18.81 -10.62
C LYS A 458 21.72 -17.75 -10.68
N GLU A 459 21.48 -17.17 -11.85
CA GLU A 459 20.42 -16.16 -12.03
C GLU A 459 19.00 -16.77 -11.87
N VAL A 460 18.81 -18.04 -12.26
CA VAL A 460 17.55 -18.78 -12.08
C VAL A 460 17.31 -19.20 -10.64
N GLU A 461 18.34 -19.58 -9.88
CA GLU A 461 18.25 -19.91 -8.45
C GLU A 461 17.77 -18.70 -7.62
N GLU A 462 18.29 -17.51 -7.88
CA GLU A 462 17.83 -16.28 -7.22
C GLU A 462 16.36 -15.97 -7.57
N MET A 463 15.98 -16.11 -8.85
CA MET A 463 14.58 -15.97 -9.26
C MET A 463 13.66 -17.02 -8.60
N ALA A 464 14.09 -18.27 -8.51
CA ALA A 464 13.37 -19.34 -7.82
C ALA A 464 13.22 -19.05 -6.32
N LEU A 465 14.26 -18.52 -5.68
CA LEU A 465 14.23 -18.08 -4.28
C LEU A 465 13.18 -16.98 -4.04
N PHE A 466 13.02 -16.01 -4.95
CA PHE A 466 11.95 -15.01 -4.85
C PHE A 466 10.56 -15.66 -4.87
N PHE A 467 10.28 -16.54 -5.84
CA PHE A 467 8.97 -17.20 -5.92
C PHE A 467 8.72 -18.14 -4.75
N SER A 468 9.74 -18.86 -4.29
CA SER A 468 9.70 -19.68 -3.09
C SER A 468 9.33 -18.85 -1.85
N ARG A 469 9.97 -17.70 -1.63
CA ARG A 469 9.64 -16.78 -0.52
C ARG A 469 8.19 -16.28 -0.58
N VAL A 470 7.71 -15.90 -1.76
CA VAL A 470 6.30 -15.49 -1.96
C VAL A 470 5.35 -16.65 -1.69
N GLN A 471 5.65 -17.84 -2.20
CA GLN A 471 4.87 -19.06 -1.94
C GLN A 471 4.84 -19.38 -0.44
N THR A 472 5.96 -19.32 0.29
CA THR A 472 5.99 -19.58 1.73
C THR A 472 5.03 -18.67 2.49
N VAL A 473 5.08 -17.35 2.24
CA VAL A 473 4.20 -16.38 2.92
C VAL A 473 2.73 -16.62 2.56
N ILE A 474 2.43 -16.94 1.30
CA ILE A 474 1.08 -17.33 0.86
C ILE A 474 0.62 -18.61 1.57
N THR A 475 1.46 -19.65 1.59
CA THR A 475 1.15 -20.94 2.20
C THR A 475 0.90 -20.81 3.70
N THR A 476 1.72 -20.04 4.43
CA THR A 476 1.48 -19.71 5.86
C THR A 476 0.17 -18.92 6.02
N THR A 477 -0.08 -17.91 5.18
CA THR A 477 -1.31 -17.11 5.26
C THR A 477 -2.58 -17.97 5.07
N VAL A 478 -2.54 -18.93 4.15
CA VAL A 478 -3.70 -19.81 3.84
C VAL A 478 -3.82 -20.99 4.82
N ASN A 479 -2.72 -21.61 5.23
CA ASN A 479 -2.75 -22.77 6.12
C ASN A 479 -2.93 -22.39 7.60
N GLU A 480 -2.42 -21.23 8.03
CA GLU A 480 -2.38 -20.82 9.45
C GLU A 480 -3.29 -19.63 9.73
N ASN A 481 -3.11 -18.48 9.06
CA ASN A 481 -3.85 -17.26 9.39
C ASN A 481 -5.33 -17.34 8.99
N LEU A 482 -5.63 -17.83 7.79
CA LEU A 482 -7.00 -18.06 7.33
C LEU A 482 -7.71 -19.06 8.23
N GLN A 483 -7.05 -20.16 8.55
CA GLN A 483 -7.58 -21.18 9.46
C GLN A 483 -7.76 -20.63 10.88
N SER A 484 -6.89 -19.74 11.36
CA SER A 484 -7.07 -19.04 12.65
C SER A 484 -8.25 -18.06 12.66
N PHE A 485 -8.65 -17.54 11.50
CA PHE A 485 -9.84 -16.71 11.34
C PHE A 485 -11.13 -17.56 11.21
N LEU A 486 -11.11 -18.64 10.43
CA LEU A 486 -12.30 -19.45 10.12
C LEU A 486 -12.66 -20.49 11.20
N ASN A 487 -11.67 -21.18 11.79
CA ASN A 487 -11.94 -22.23 12.79
C ASN A 487 -12.76 -21.77 14.00
N PRO A 488 -12.55 -20.58 14.59
CA PRO A 488 -13.39 -20.10 15.69
C PRO A 488 -14.85 -19.91 15.30
N ILE A 489 -15.12 -19.54 14.05
CA ILE A 489 -16.47 -19.37 13.49
C ILE A 489 -17.11 -20.75 13.29
N GLN A 490 -16.42 -21.64 12.57
CA GLN A 490 -16.92 -22.99 12.28
C GLN A 490 -17.26 -23.77 13.54
N ARG A 491 -16.35 -23.79 14.54
CA ARG A 491 -16.57 -24.51 15.81
C ARG A 491 -17.73 -23.99 16.64
N ALA A 492 -18.21 -22.78 16.39
CA ALA A 492 -19.38 -22.24 17.09
C ALA A 492 -20.68 -22.58 16.35
N LEU A 493 -20.68 -22.51 15.01
CA LEU A 493 -21.76 -23.05 14.17
C LEU A 493 -21.98 -24.54 14.47
N ASP A 494 -20.91 -25.35 14.50
CA ASP A 494 -20.96 -26.79 14.80
C ASP A 494 -21.53 -27.12 16.20
N LYS A 495 -21.50 -26.17 17.14
CA LYS A 495 -22.02 -26.33 18.51
C LYS A 495 -23.48 -25.89 18.68
N GLY A 496 -24.08 -25.29 17.65
CA GLY A 496 -25.37 -24.61 17.80
C GLY A 496 -25.33 -23.45 18.80
N ASP A 497 -24.16 -22.83 18.99
CA ASP A 497 -24.07 -21.57 19.73
C ASP A 497 -24.61 -20.45 18.83
N SER A 498 -25.60 -19.68 19.32
CA SER A 498 -26.12 -18.53 18.58
C SER A 498 -25.01 -17.52 18.27
N VAL A 499 -25.14 -16.80 17.16
CA VAL A 499 -24.14 -15.83 16.68
C VAL A 499 -23.80 -14.77 17.75
N ASP A 500 -24.74 -14.44 18.65
CA ASP A 500 -24.50 -13.64 19.85
C ASP A 500 -23.38 -14.17 20.75
N LYS A 501 -23.32 -15.48 21.03
CA LYS A 501 -22.27 -16.06 21.89
C LYS A 501 -20.89 -16.00 21.23
N ILE A 502 -20.84 -16.07 19.89
CA ILE A 502 -19.63 -15.85 19.10
C ILE A 502 -19.16 -14.40 19.27
N ARG A 503 -20.12 -13.47 19.13
CA ARG A 503 -19.95 -12.02 19.27
C ARG A 503 -19.50 -11.60 20.67
N GLU A 504 -19.84 -12.35 21.71
CA GLU A 504 -19.57 -11.95 23.09
C GLU A 504 -18.28 -12.57 23.67
N ARG A 505 -17.90 -13.80 23.27
CA ARG A 505 -16.70 -14.48 23.80
C ARG A 505 -15.42 -14.29 22.98
N SER A 506 -15.52 -14.01 21.68
CA SER A 506 -14.38 -14.13 20.75
C SER A 506 -14.04 -12.87 19.95
N LYS A 507 -14.83 -11.80 20.07
CA LYS A 507 -14.85 -10.67 19.12
C LYS A 507 -13.48 -10.01 18.87
N GLN A 508 -12.69 -9.77 19.92
CA GLN A 508 -11.39 -9.10 19.79
C GLN A 508 -10.35 -9.99 19.09
N ASN A 509 -10.27 -11.27 19.44
CA ASN A 509 -9.34 -12.21 18.80
C ASN A 509 -9.73 -12.50 17.35
N LEU A 510 -11.03 -12.61 17.07
CA LEU A 510 -11.54 -12.85 15.72
C LEU A 510 -11.24 -11.67 14.78
N LEU A 511 -11.49 -10.43 15.23
CA LEU A 511 -11.17 -9.22 14.47
C LEU A 511 -9.65 -9.04 14.31
N ARG A 512 -8.85 -9.35 15.35
CA ARG A 512 -7.39 -9.36 15.24
C ARG A 512 -6.91 -10.34 14.16
N ASN A 513 -7.45 -11.56 14.12
CA ASN A 513 -7.10 -12.56 13.11
C ASN A 513 -7.52 -12.11 11.71
N ALA A 514 -8.66 -11.41 11.58
CA ALA A 514 -9.10 -10.80 10.31
C ALA A 514 -8.18 -9.67 9.85
N PHE A 515 -7.77 -8.77 10.76
CA PHE A 515 -6.79 -7.71 10.48
C PHE A 515 -5.46 -8.31 10.02
N GLU A 516 -4.99 -9.38 10.66
CA GLU A 516 -3.74 -10.03 10.27
C GLU A 516 -3.84 -10.67 8.89
N LEU A 517 -4.91 -11.44 8.64
CA LEU A 517 -5.19 -12.07 7.36
C LEU A 517 -5.28 -11.04 6.22
N GLN A 518 -5.98 -9.93 6.45
CA GLN A 518 -6.10 -8.85 5.47
C GLN A 518 -4.76 -8.15 5.21
N GLY A 519 -3.95 -7.93 6.25
CA GLY A 519 -2.64 -7.33 6.10
C GLY A 519 -1.67 -8.19 5.29
N ARG A 520 -1.63 -9.51 5.50
CA ARG A 520 -0.77 -10.44 4.73
C ARG A 520 -1.19 -10.56 3.27
N PHE A 521 -2.49 -10.63 2.98
CA PHE A 521 -2.99 -10.55 1.60
C PHE A 521 -2.68 -9.18 0.96
N SER A 522 -2.69 -8.08 1.72
CA SER A 522 -2.28 -6.75 1.23
C SER A 522 -0.81 -6.71 0.83
N ALA A 523 0.09 -7.21 1.69
CA ALA A 523 1.52 -7.26 1.38
C ALA A 523 1.79 -8.11 0.12
N THR A 524 1.14 -9.27 0.02
CA THR A 524 1.28 -10.16 -1.13
C THR A 524 0.72 -9.54 -2.42
N ALA A 525 -0.42 -8.85 -2.36
CA ALA A 525 -1.00 -8.15 -3.51
C ALA A 525 -0.05 -7.08 -4.06
N ASP A 526 0.67 -6.37 -3.20
CA ASP A 526 1.62 -5.34 -3.61
C ASP A 526 2.92 -5.95 -4.17
N VAL A 527 3.47 -7.03 -3.60
CA VAL A 527 4.59 -7.76 -4.22
C VAL A 527 4.23 -8.31 -5.60
N ALA A 528 3.04 -8.88 -5.75
CA ALA A 528 2.55 -9.34 -7.05
C ALA A 528 2.38 -8.17 -8.05
N SER A 529 1.92 -7.00 -7.57
CA SER A 529 1.87 -5.77 -8.37
C SER A 529 3.26 -5.34 -8.87
N MET A 530 4.27 -5.43 -8.00
CA MET A 530 5.66 -5.07 -8.32
C MET A 530 6.27 -6.02 -9.35
N TYR A 531 6.06 -7.33 -9.21
CA TYR A 531 6.48 -8.28 -10.24
C TYR A 531 5.83 -7.98 -11.59
N VAL A 532 4.51 -7.69 -11.62
CA VAL A 532 3.80 -7.34 -12.86
C VAL A 532 4.34 -6.07 -13.50
N LEU A 533 4.69 -5.05 -12.70
CA LEU A 533 5.30 -3.80 -13.16
C LEU A 533 6.68 -4.04 -13.79
N VAL A 534 7.57 -4.72 -13.05
CA VAL A 534 8.92 -5.11 -13.53
C VAL A 534 8.82 -5.99 -14.78
N SER A 535 7.85 -6.89 -14.81
CA SER A 535 7.65 -7.80 -15.93
C SER A 535 7.20 -7.07 -17.21
N ASN A 536 6.28 -6.12 -17.11
CA ASN A 536 5.86 -5.29 -18.24
C ASN A 536 6.97 -4.33 -18.71
N LYS A 537 7.77 -3.77 -17.81
CA LYS A 537 8.77 -2.74 -18.13
C LYS A 537 10.12 -3.30 -18.59
N TYR A 538 10.54 -4.46 -18.08
CA TYR A 538 11.87 -5.03 -18.34
C TYR A 538 11.83 -6.49 -18.81
N ILE A 539 11.16 -7.42 -18.10
CA ILE A 539 11.24 -8.85 -18.45
C ILE A 539 10.67 -9.12 -19.86
N ARG A 540 9.47 -8.63 -20.17
CA ARG A 540 8.81 -8.85 -21.46
C ARG A 540 9.50 -8.10 -22.62
N PRO A 541 9.90 -6.82 -22.49
CA PRO A 541 10.75 -6.16 -23.49
C PRO A 541 12.11 -6.85 -23.67
N GLY A 542 12.70 -7.38 -22.60
CA GLY A 542 13.94 -8.16 -22.63
C GLY A 542 13.78 -9.46 -23.41
N ILE A 543 12.70 -10.22 -23.17
CA ILE A 543 12.37 -11.42 -23.95
C ILE A 543 12.23 -11.09 -25.44
N ASN A 544 11.52 -10.01 -25.79
CA ASN A 544 11.37 -9.61 -27.18
C ASN A 544 12.73 -9.21 -27.82
N LYS A 545 13.60 -8.53 -27.07
CA LYS A 545 14.97 -8.19 -27.50
C LYS A 545 15.85 -9.45 -27.67
N MET A 546 15.76 -10.41 -26.75
CA MET A 546 16.43 -11.72 -26.82
C MET A 546 16.03 -12.49 -28.08
N GLU A 547 14.72 -12.59 -28.36
CA GLU A 547 14.21 -13.26 -29.56
C GLU A 547 14.68 -12.56 -30.85
N ALA A 548 14.62 -11.22 -30.88
CA ALA A 548 15.10 -10.44 -32.02
C ALA A 548 16.62 -10.60 -32.24
N LEU A 549 17.42 -10.56 -31.17
CA LEU A 549 18.87 -10.72 -31.22
C LEU A 549 19.26 -12.13 -31.67
N ALA A 550 18.59 -13.17 -31.14
CA ALA A 550 18.84 -14.56 -31.53
C ALA A 550 18.56 -14.84 -33.03
N ALA A 551 17.68 -14.05 -33.66
CA ALA A 551 17.38 -14.12 -35.09
C ALA A 551 18.41 -13.40 -36.00
N MET A 552 19.36 -12.65 -35.44
CA MET A 552 20.34 -11.88 -36.22
C MET A 552 21.47 -12.76 -36.80
N ASN A 553 22.06 -12.30 -37.90
CA ASN A 553 23.31 -12.86 -38.43
C ASN A 553 24.47 -12.68 -37.42
N ASP A 554 25.59 -13.36 -37.64
CA ASP A 554 26.69 -13.38 -36.67
C ASP A 554 27.36 -12.02 -36.45
N GLY A 555 27.49 -11.19 -37.50
CA GLY A 555 28.12 -9.87 -37.39
C GLY A 555 27.28 -8.84 -36.65
N ASP A 556 25.96 -8.84 -36.89
CA ASP A 556 25.03 -7.94 -36.19
C ASP A 556 24.73 -8.44 -34.77
N PHE A 557 24.73 -9.77 -34.53
CA PHE A 557 24.66 -10.34 -33.18
C PHE A 557 25.83 -9.90 -32.31
N GLU A 558 27.06 -9.96 -32.83
CA GLU A 558 28.26 -9.59 -32.06
C GLU A 558 28.30 -8.10 -31.68
N ARG A 559 27.63 -7.23 -32.44
CA ARG A 559 27.42 -5.81 -32.08
C ARG A 559 26.26 -5.65 -31.09
N GLY A 560 25.11 -6.26 -31.39
CA GLY A 560 23.88 -6.11 -30.60
C GLY A 560 23.93 -6.78 -29.21
N LYS A 561 24.81 -7.77 -28.99
CA LYS A 561 24.94 -8.43 -27.67
C LYS A 561 25.49 -7.52 -26.58
N GLU A 562 26.38 -6.59 -26.92
CA GLU A 562 26.97 -5.65 -25.96
C GLU A 562 25.93 -4.59 -25.59
N GLU A 563 25.28 -3.98 -26.58
CA GLU A 563 24.14 -3.07 -26.38
C GLU A 563 22.98 -3.72 -25.59
N PHE A 564 22.71 -5.02 -25.81
CA PHE A 564 21.67 -5.73 -25.08
C PHE A 564 22.09 -6.06 -23.63
N ARG A 565 23.37 -6.39 -23.41
CA ARG A 565 23.91 -6.58 -22.07
C ARG A 565 23.87 -5.28 -21.26
N ASP A 566 24.36 -4.18 -21.81
CA ASP A 566 24.32 -2.86 -21.15
C ASP A 566 22.88 -2.45 -20.81
N TRP A 567 21.93 -2.78 -21.69
CA TRP A 567 20.50 -2.58 -21.43
C TRP A 567 19.97 -3.47 -20.29
N CYS A 568 20.43 -4.72 -20.18
CA CYS A 568 20.07 -5.61 -19.06
C CYS A 568 20.70 -5.16 -17.72
N ASP A 569 21.97 -4.77 -17.72
CA ASP A 569 22.68 -4.26 -16.55
C ASP A 569 21.99 -2.96 -16.06
N SER A 570 21.67 -2.03 -16.97
CA SER A 570 20.89 -0.82 -16.66
C SER A 570 19.48 -1.17 -16.17
N ALA A 571 18.80 -2.15 -16.75
CA ALA A 571 17.48 -2.60 -16.30
C ALA A 571 17.52 -3.17 -14.87
N ALA A 572 18.59 -3.88 -14.49
CA ALA A 572 18.77 -4.41 -13.13
C ALA A 572 18.90 -3.27 -12.11
N GLU A 573 19.70 -2.23 -12.37
CA GLU A 573 19.80 -1.03 -11.53
C GLU A 573 18.46 -0.29 -11.42
N ASP A 574 17.75 -0.15 -12.54
CA ASP A 574 16.45 0.52 -12.63
C ASP A 574 15.38 -0.23 -11.82
N ILE A 575 15.44 -1.57 -11.76
CA ILE A 575 14.59 -2.42 -10.92
C ILE A 575 14.84 -2.14 -9.44
N VAL A 576 16.09 -2.10 -8.97
CA VAL A 576 16.43 -1.77 -7.57
C VAL A 576 15.81 -0.44 -7.16
N ARG A 577 16.02 0.61 -7.98
CA ARG A 577 15.51 1.96 -7.71
C ARG A 577 13.98 2.00 -7.64
N ILE A 578 13.29 1.20 -8.46
CA ILE A 578 11.82 1.10 -8.43
C ILE A 578 11.37 0.33 -7.19
N THR A 579 12.01 -0.78 -6.81
CA THR A 579 11.60 -1.54 -5.63
C THR A 579 11.85 -0.78 -4.32
N ASP A 580 12.97 -0.08 -4.18
CA ASP A 580 13.24 0.76 -3.01
C ASP A 580 12.23 1.93 -2.91
N GLY A 581 11.87 2.54 -4.04
CA GLY A 581 10.91 3.65 -4.09
C GLY A 581 9.46 3.26 -3.79
N GLU A 582 9.07 2.00 -4.05
CA GLU A 582 7.71 1.52 -3.80
C GLU A 582 7.53 0.88 -2.39
N GLN A 583 8.60 0.48 -1.69
CA GLN A 583 8.52 -0.10 -0.35
C GLN A 583 7.74 0.78 0.65
N TYR A 584 7.96 2.11 0.63
CA TYR A 584 7.24 3.05 1.49
C TYR A 584 5.72 2.99 1.26
N LYS A 585 5.30 2.86 -0.01
CA LYS A 585 3.88 2.78 -0.39
C LYS A 585 3.25 1.45 0.03
N MET A 586 4.01 0.36 0.06
CA MET A 586 3.53 -0.92 0.59
C MET A 586 3.20 -0.81 2.09
N ALA A 587 4.06 -0.14 2.86
CA ALA A 587 3.81 0.12 4.28
C ALA A 587 2.60 1.05 4.52
N GLU A 588 2.37 2.02 3.63
CA GLU A 588 1.19 2.90 3.65
C GLU A 588 -0.10 2.15 3.26
N ASN A 589 -0.06 1.35 2.18
CA ASN A 589 -1.17 0.50 1.73
C ASN A 589 -1.61 -0.50 2.79
N LEU A 590 -0.65 -1.21 3.40
CA LEU A 590 -0.91 -2.12 4.51
C LEU A 590 -1.66 -1.41 5.65
N THR A 591 -1.17 -0.25 6.06
CA THR A 591 -1.78 0.53 7.16
C THR A 591 -3.21 0.93 6.79
N ARG A 592 -3.40 1.51 5.60
CA ARG A 592 -4.70 1.96 5.07
C ARG A 592 -5.72 0.82 4.96
N ASN A 593 -5.33 -0.34 4.44
CA ASN A 593 -6.24 -1.46 4.21
C ASN A 593 -6.73 -2.08 5.53
N VAL A 594 -5.84 -2.20 6.54
CA VAL A 594 -6.22 -2.69 7.87
C VAL A 594 -7.03 -1.64 8.64
N GLU A 595 -6.70 -0.34 8.50
CA GLU A 595 -7.47 0.75 9.11
C GLU A 595 -8.91 0.84 8.59
N VAL A 596 -9.15 0.59 7.29
CA VAL A 596 -10.53 0.55 6.73
C VAL A 596 -11.38 -0.52 7.40
N LEU A 597 -10.84 -1.73 7.61
CA LEU A 597 -11.56 -2.80 8.32
C LEU A 597 -11.78 -2.46 9.79
N SER A 598 -10.77 -1.85 10.44
CA SER A 598 -10.86 -1.39 11.82
C SER A 598 -11.96 -0.32 11.98
N GLN A 599 -12.03 0.65 11.07
CA GLN A 599 -13.08 1.68 11.06
C GLN A 599 -14.48 1.08 10.82
N ARG A 600 -14.64 0.10 9.91
CA ARG A 600 -15.91 -0.60 9.68
C ARG A 600 -16.38 -1.31 10.96
N ALA A 601 -15.49 -2.04 11.63
CA ALA A 601 -15.77 -2.74 12.88
C ALA A 601 -16.02 -1.80 14.10
N ILE A 602 -15.33 -0.66 14.18
CA ILE A 602 -15.60 0.40 15.18
C ILE A 602 -16.98 1.01 14.93
N THR A 603 -17.32 1.29 13.67
CA THR A 603 -18.59 1.91 13.27
C THR A 603 -19.77 1.01 13.66
N GLY A 604 -19.71 -0.30 13.35
CA GLY A 604 -20.71 -1.27 13.79
C GLY A 604 -20.82 -1.41 15.32
N ALA A 605 -19.74 -1.17 16.07
CA ALA A 605 -19.78 -1.16 17.54
C ALA A 605 -20.38 0.12 18.15
N LEU A 606 -20.33 1.25 17.44
CA LEU A 606 -20.82 2.56 17.90
C LEU A 606 -22.24 2.89 17.43
N PHE A 607 -22.74 2.32 16.34
CA PHE A 607 -24.09 2.65 15.82
C PHE A 607 -25.23 2.33 16.81
N GLY A 608 -25.03 1.41 17.75
CA GLY A 608 -25.97 1.15 18.85
C GLY A 608 -26.13 2.27 19.90
N VAL A 609 -25.49 3.43 19.70
CA VAL A 609 -25.55 4.60 20.61
C VAL A 609 -26.59 5.65 20.18
N PHE A 610 -27.06 5.64 18.92
CA PHE A 610 -27.80 6.78 18.35
C PHE A 610 -29.30 6.58 18.07
N LEU A 611 -29.88 5.41 18.36
CA LEU A 611 -31.33 5.17 18.20
C LEU A 611 -31.93 4.46 19.43
N PRO A 612 -33.12 4.87 19.91
CA PRO A 612 -33.85 4.17 20.98
C PRO A 612 -34.47 2.87 20.45
N PRO A 613 -34.81 1.90 21.35
CA PRO A 613 -35.32 0.59 20.96
C PRO A 613 -36.66 0.61 20.21
N GLU A 614 -37.41 1.70 20.30
CA GLU A 614 -38.73 1.86 19.67
C GLU A 614 -38.64 2.22 18.17
N ALA A 615 -37.43 2.48 17.65
CA ALA A 615 -37.20 2.83 16.25
C ALA A 615 -36.87 1.63 15.34
N SER A 616 -36.60 0.43 15.89
CA SER A 616 -36.31 -0.77 15.09
C SER A 616 -37.53 -1.23 14.27
N ASP A 617 -38.73 -1.08 14.83
CA ASP A 617 -39.97 -1.56 14.21
C ASP A 617 -40.37 -0.75 12.95
N CYS A 618 -39.75 0.41 12.73
CA CYS A 618 -39.99 1.24 11.54
C CYS A 618 -39.27 0.74 10.27
N TYR A 619 -38.32 -0.19 10.36
CA TYR A 619 -37.60 -0.70 9.18
C TYR A 619 -38.32 -1.83 8.42
N LEU A 620 -39.31 -2.48 9.04
CA LEU A 620 -40.15 -3.50 8.41
C LEU A 620 -41.04 -2.98 7.27
N ILE A 621 -41.25 -1.66 7.18
CA ILE A 621 -42.05 -1.02 6.11
C ILE A 621 -41.32 -1.04 4.74
N SER A 622 -40.03 -1.37 4.72
CA SER A 622 -39.23 -1.45 3.47
C SER A 622 -39.57 -2.65 2.57
N ALA A 623 -40.12 -3.74 3.11
CA ALA A 623 -40.56 -4.90 2.34
C ALA A 623 -41.87 -4.64 1.58
N ASP A 624 -42.88 -4.08 2.26
CA ASP A 624 -44.18 -3.75 1.66
C ASP A 624 -44.05 -2.70 0.55
N PHE A 625 -43.13 -1.75 0.67
CA PHE A 625 -42.90 -0.76 -0.39
C PHE A 625 -42.36 -1.42 -1.68
N ALA A 626 -41.56 -2.50 -1.57
CA ALA A 626 -41.07 -3.24 -2.73
C ALA A 626 -42.17 -4.07 -3.42
N GLU A 627 -43.09 -4.66 -2.65
CA GLU A 627 -44.31 -5.32 -3.16
C GLU A 627 -45.23 -4.32 -3.85
N TYR A 628 -45.52 -3.18 -3.21
CA TYR A 628 -46.38 -2.13 -3.77
C TYR A 628 -45.79 -1.52 -5.05
N TRP A 629 -44.47 -1.35 -5.10
CA TRP A 629 -43.78 -0.86 -6.30
C TRP A 629 -43.76 -1.89 -7.43
N ARG A 630 -43.59 -3.19 -7.13
CA ARG A 630 -43.74 -4.27 -8.12
C ARG A 630 -45.16 -4.31 -8.69
N ALA A 631 -46.18 -4.25 -7.84
CA ALA A 631 -47.58 -4.21 -8.26
C ALA A 631 -47.89 -2.98 -9.13
N TRP A 632 -47.33 -1.80 -8.79
CA TRP A 632 -47.50 -0.57 -9.56
C TRP A 632 -46.80 -0.62 -10.93
N VAL A 633 -45.57 -1.15 -11.01
CA VAL A 633 -44.82 -1.32 -12.26
C VAL A 633 -45.48 -2.35 -13.19
N LEU A 634 -45.97 -3.48 -12.65
CA LEU A 634 -46.73 -4.47 -13.43
C LEU A 634 -48.03 -3.88 -13.99
N LYS A 635 -48.72 -3.04 -13.22
CA LYS A 635 -49.94 -2.35 -13.65
C LYS A 635 -49.72 -1.29 -14.75
N GLN A 636 -48.50 -0.76 -14.88
CA GLN A 636 -48.09 0.16 -15.96
C GLN A 636 -47.68 -0.57 -17.27
N SER A 637 -47.37 -1.87 -17.22
CA SER A 637 -46.84 -2.62 -18.37
C SER A 637 -47.91 -3.38 -19.18
N GLY A 638 -49.18 -3.36 -18.77
CA GLY A 638 -50.31 -3.83 -19.58
C GLY A 638 -50.41 -5.35 -19.78
N CYS A 639 -49.61 -6.15 -19.06
CA CYS A 639 -49.70 -7.62 -19.08
C CYS A 639 -50.64 -8.12 -17.97
N ASP A 640 -51.87 -8.49 -18.34
CA ASP A 640 -52.86 -9.08 -17.43
C ASP A 640 -52.68 -10.60 -17.32
N CYS A 641 -51.97 -11.05 -16.29
CA CYS A 641 -51.78 -12.46 -15.95
C CYS A 641 -51.82 -12.69 -14.43
N THR A 642 -53.01 -12.62 -13.81
CA THR A 642 -53.20 -13.09 -12.42
C THR A 642 -54.09 -14.33 -12.36
N ARG A 643 -53.52 -15.49 -11.99
CA ARG A 643 -54.20 -16.52 -11.16
C ARG A 643 -53.25 -17.61 -10.64
N HIS A 644 -53.69 -18.18 -9.53
CA HIS A 644 -53.02 -19.05 -8.56
C HIS A 644 -52.52 -20.43 -9.04
N GLU A 645 -51.49 -20.89 -8.30
CA GLU A 645 -51.29 -22.25 -7.73
C GLU A 645 -50.78 -23.46 -8.56
N ASP A 646 -50.01 -24.27 -7.81
CA ASP A 646 -49.64 -25.69 -7.94
C ASP A 646 -48.52 -26.24 -8.87
N LEU A 647 -47.43 -26.62 -8.19
CA LEU A 647 -46.79 -27.96 -8.18
C LEU A 647 -46.16 -28.59 -9.45
N ARG A 648 -44.81 -28.54 -9.46
CA ARG A 648 -43.83 -29.57 -9.92
C ARG A 648 -43.69 -29.87 -11.44
N PRO A 649 -42.52 -30.38 -11.89
CA PRO A 649 -42.16 -30.40 -13.31
C PRO A 649 -42.45 -31.72 -14.04
N ARG A 650 -42.78 -31.65 -15.35
CA ARG A 650 -42.73 -32.79 -16.29
C ARG A 650 -42.19 -32.39 -17.68
N ARG A 651 -41.79 -33.41 -18.46
CA ARG A 651 -40.95 -33.32 -19.67
C ARG A 651 -41.73 -33.08 -20.98
N CYS A 652 -40.98 -32.55 -21.94
CA CYS A 652 -41.11 -32.52 -23.41
C CYS A 652 -42.06 -33.48 -24.14
N THR A 653 -42.64 -32.97 -25.24
CA THR A 653 -42.78 -33.51 -26.63
C THR A 653 -43.71 -32.53 -27.38
N SER A 654 -43.69 -32.29 -28.70
CA SER A 654 -42.76 -32.37 -29.83
C SER A 654 -43.55 -31.83 -31.07
N ASP A 655 -42.87 -31.56 -32.18
CA ASP A 655 -43.43 -31.44 -33.55
C ASP A 655 -44.31 -30.21 -33.93
N TRP A 656 -43.82 -29.36 -34.85
CA TRP A 656 -44.11 -29.48 -36.29
C TRP A 656 -43.17 -28.61 -37.16
N GLN A 657 -42.96 -29.03 -38.41
CA GLN A 657 -42.11 -28.40 -39.45
C GLN A 657 -42.98 -27.44 -40.33
N CYS A 658 -42.53 -26.60 -41.29
CA CYS A 658 -41.26 -26.48 -42.02
C CYS A 658 -41.15 -25.13 -42.80
N GLN A 659 -39.97 -24.48 -42.79
CA GLN A 659 -39.31 -23.81 -43.95
C GLN A 659 -39.97 -22.55 -44.66
N PRO A 660 -39.26 -21.80 -45.57
CA PRO A 660 -38.23 -20.83 -45.16
C PRO A 660 -38.14 -19.53 -46.04
N THR A 661 -38.17 -18.31 -45.46
CA THR A 661 -37.60 -17.12 -46.16
C THR A 661 -36.92 -16.12 -45.24
N ARG A 662 -35.70 -15.70 -45.64
CA ARG A 662 -34.80 -14.67 -45.07
C ARG A 662 -34.14 -15.00 -43.70
N PRO A 663 -32.79 -15.01 -43.62
CA PRO A 663 -32.10 -15.18 -42.34
C PRO A 663 -32.07 -13.87 -41.54
N SER A 664 -32.89 -13.77 -40.51
CA SER A 664 -32.60 -12.87 -39.39
C SER A 664 -31.39 -13.40 -38.62
N VAL A 665 -30.25 -12.70 -38.69
CA VAL A 665 -29.04 -13.05 -37.93
C VAL A 665 -29.24 -12.69 -36.46
N ALA A 666 -29.90 -13.60 -35.74
CA ALA A 666 -30.11 -13.57 -34.30
C ALA A 666 -29.75 -14.93 -33.68
N CYS A 667 -28.58 -15.47 -34.04
CA CYS A 667 -27.97 -16.63 -33.38
C CYS A 667 -26.45 -16.72 -33.64
N SER A 668 -25.68 -15.72 -33.15
CA SER A 668 -24.21 -15.84 -32.96
C SER A 668 -23.59 -14.79 -32.04
N ILE A 669 -24.38 -14.01 -31.29
CA ILE A 669 -23.90 -13.04 -30.29
C ILE A 669 -24.51 -13.38 -28.93
N CYS A 670 -24.17 -14.58 -28.45
CA CYS A 670 -24.38 -15.02 -27.07
C CYS A 670 -23.13 -15.70 -26.49
N ASP A 671 -21.96 -15.47 -27.09
CA ASP A 671 -20.67 -15.93 -26.59
C ASP A 671 -19.56 -14.91 -26.86
N GLN A 672 -19.67 -13.76 -26.19
CA GLN A 672 -18.55 -12.96 -25.61
C GLN A 672 -19.09 -11.65 -25.03
N SER A 673 -18.59 -11.29 -23.84
CA SER A 673 -18.84 -10.03 -23.11
C SER A 673 -20.32 -9.66 -22.84
N LEU A 674 -20.82 -10.01 -21.64
CA LEU A 674 -21.71 -9.20 -20.75
C LEU A 674 -22.34 -10.05 -19.63
N GLN A 675 -21.53 -10.69 -18.79
CA GLN A 675 -21.98 -11.20 -17.50
C GLN A 675 -20.93 -10.93 -16.42
N THR A 676 -21.15 -9.88 -15.62
CA THR A 676 -21.00 -9.82 -14.14
C THR A 676 -20.95 -8.36 -13.65
N SER A 677 -22.11 -7.72 -13.58
CA SER A 677 -22.34 -6.60 -12.65
C SER A 677 -23.80 -6.67 -12.21
N SER A 678 -24.03 -7.21 -11.01
CA SER A 678 -25.38 -7.27 -10.44
C SER A 678 -25.90 -5.85 -10.15
N PRO A 679 -27.23 -5.62 -10.12
CA PRO A 679 -27.77 -4.31 -9.76
C PRO A 679 -27.24 -3.79 -8.41
N LEU A 680 -27.03 -4.71 -7.45
CA LEU A 680 -26.43 -4.47 -6.15
C LEU A 680 -25.00 -3.90 -6.21
N THR A 681 -24.14 -4.39 -7.12
CA THR A 681 -22.79 -3.77 -7.29
C THR A 681 -22.88 -2.34 -7.80
N THR A 682 -23.87 -2.03 -8.66
CA THR A 682 -24.06 -0.66 -9.17
C THR A 682 -24.57 0.28 -8.08
N LEU A 683 -25.48 -0.19 -7.21
CA LEU A 683 -25.90 0.52 -6.01
C LEU A 683 -24.77 0.71 -4.99
N HIS A 684 -23.93 -0.30 -4.75
CA HIS A 684 -22.76 -0.17 -3.87
C HIS A 684 -21.71 0.81 -4.41
N PHE A 685 -21.43 0.84 -5.71
CA PHE A 685 -20.55 1.85 -6.30
C PHE A 685 -21.14 3.26 -6.18
N VAL A 686 -22.45 3.43 -6.35
CA VAL A 686 -23.13 4.70 -6.11
C VAL A 686 -23.05 5.10 -4.63
N TYR A 687 -23.25 4.16 -3.70
CA TYR A 687 -23.17 4.39 -2.25
C TYR A 687 -21.75 4.72 -1.77
N LEU A 688 -20.73 4.01 -2.26
CA LEU A 688 -19.31 4.31 -1.99
C LEU A 688 -18.88 5.63 -2.63
N TYR A 689 -19.36 5.98 -3.82
CA TYR A 689 -19.13 7.29 -4.43
C TYR A 689 -19.82 8.41 -3.63
N ILE A 690 -21.03 8.14 -3.11
CA ILE A 690 -21.77 9.01 -2.20
C ILE A 690 -21.01 9.23 -0.89
N LEU A 691 -20.50 8.17 -0.26
CA LEU A 691 -19.68 8.26 0.96
C LEU A 691 -18.33 8.94 0.72
N LEU A 692 -17.69 8.71 -0.44
CA LEU A 692 -16.44 9.39 -0.82
C LEU A 692 -16.67 10.90 -0.96
N LEU A 693 -17.78 11.31 -1.59
CA LEU A 693 -18.21 12.71 -1.66
C LEU A 693 -18.51 13.28 -0.26
N TYR A 694 -19.16 12.51 0.61
CA TYR A 694 -19.45 12.90 1.99
C TYR A 694 -18.17 13.15 2.80
N CYS A 695 -17.18 12.25 2.70
CA CYS A 695 -15.87 12.39 3.35
C CYS A 695 -15.04 13.55 2.79
N ILE A 696 -15.17 13.87 1.50
CA ILE A 696 -14.52 15.04 0.89
C ILE A 696 -15.12 16.35 1.44
N VAL A 697 -16.44 16.41 1.66
CA VAL A 697 -17.14 17.58 2.21
C VAL A 697 -16.99 17.68 3.75
N GLY A 698 -16.80 16.56 4.45
CA GLY A 698 -16.76 16.48 5.91
C GLY A 698 -15.52 17.05 6.62
N SER A 699 -14.63 17.79 5.93
CA SER A 699 -13.33 18.21 6.47
C SER A 699 -13.12 19.73 6.59
N ALA A 700 -13.93 20.42 7.40
CA ALA A 700 -13.53 21.70 8.02
C ALA A 700 -14.43 22.11 9.21
N GLY A 701 -13.85 22.16 10.41
CA GLY A 701 -14.43 22.91 11.54
C GLY A 701 -14.29 24.41 11.33
N SER A 702 -15.18 25.02 10.53
CA SER A 702 -15.27 26.47 10.35
C SER A 702 -16.69 26.90 9.99
N LYS A 703 -17.16 28.00 10.59
CA LYS A 703 -18.56 28.44 10.50
C LYS A 703 -18.92 28.79 9.06
N CYS A 704 -20.04 28.26 8.56
CA CYS A 704 -20.57 28.65 7.24
C CYS A 704 -21.07 30.09 7.27
N VAL A 705 -20.85 30.86 6.19
CA VAL A 705 -21.48 32.18 6.05
C VAL A 705 -22.95 31.97 5.70
N LYS A 706 -23.86 32.53 6.51
CA LYS A 706 -25.28 32.63 6.13
C LYS A 706 -25.38 33.68 5.03
N PHE A 707 -26.03 33.34 3.91
CA PHE A 707 -26.27 34.23 2.79
C PHE A 707 -27.65 33.92 2.20
N ASN A 708 -28.53 34.92 2.18
CA ASN A 708 -29.84 34.88 1.56
C ASN A 708 -29.87 35.84 0.37
N PRO A 709 -30.05 35.38 -0.88
CA PRO A 709 -29.94 36.25 -2.05
C PRO A 709 -30.96 37.38 -2.02
N ASP A 710 -32.20 37.14 -1.57
CA ASP A 710 -33.27 38.13 -1.57
C ASP A 710 -33.01 39.32 -0.61
N THR A 711 -32.15 39.17 0.40
CA THR A 711 -31.85 40.22 1.40
C THR A 711 -30.40 40.71 1.38
N ASP A 712 -29.46 39.84 1.03
CA ASP A 712 -28.02 40.10 1.23
C ASP A 712 -27.31 40.53 -0.06
N ILE A 713 -27.96 40.38 -1.22
CA ILE A 713 -27.54 41.06 -2.45
C ILE A 713 -27.95 42.54 -2.33
N PRO A 714 -26.99 43.49 -2.31
CA PRO A 714 -27.30 44.91 -2.30
C PRO A 714 -27.97 45.31 -3.63
N SER A 715 -28.62 46.49 -3.65
CA SER A 715 -29.15 47.03 -4.91
C SER A 715 -28.07 47.06 -5.99
N LEU A 716 -28.39 46.49 -7.15
CA LEU A 716 -27.55 46.44 -8.34
C LEU A 716 -27.86 47.61 -9.27
N LYS A 717 -28.59 48.62 -8.80
CA LYS A 717 -28.91 49.82 -9.57
C LYS A 717 -27.67 50.46 -10.19
N ASP A 718 -27.81 50.87 -11.44
CA ASP A 718 -26.75 51.40 -12.30
C ASP A 718 -25.60 50.42 -12.65
N LYS A 719 -25.65 49.15 -12.19
CA LYS A 719 -24.67 48.11 -12.49
C LYS A 719 -24.94 47.38 -13.81
N VAL A 720 -23.89 47.15 -14.57
CA VAL A 720 -23.90 46.29 -15.77
C VAL A 720 -23.24 44.95 -15.43
N ILE A 721 -23.90 43.84 -15.81
CA ILE A 721 -23.52 42.48 -15.44
C ILE A 721 -23.36 41.65 -16.72
N LEU A 722 -22.35 40.78 -16.82
CA LEU A 722 -22.21 39.79 -17.88
C LEU A 722 -22.03 38.39 -17.28
N VAL A 723 -22.85 37.43 -17.71
CA VAL A 723 -22.84 36.03 -17.25
C VAL A 723 -22.61 35.09 -18.43
N THR A 724 -21.48 34.38 -18.45
CA THR A 724 -21.23 33.34 -19.47
C THR A 724 -21.99 32.05 -19.12
N GLY A 725 -22.57 31.38 -20.12
CA GLY A 725 -23.41 30.20 -19.89
C GLY A 725 -24.74 30.50 -19.20
N GLY A 726 -25.23 31.75 -19.28
CA GLY A 726 -26.41 32.23 -18.54
C GLY A 726 -27.75 31.64 -18.99
N ASN A 727 -27.79 30.76 -19.99
CA ASN A 727 -29.01 30.15 -20.51
C ASN A 727 -29.45 28.85 -19.77
N SER A 728 -28.66 28.34 -18.83
CA SER A 728 -29.00 27.09 -18.12
C SER A 728 -28.32 26.95 -16.75
N GLY A 729 -28.90 26.12 -15.87
CA GLY A 729 -28.31 25.78 -14.56
C GLY A 729 -27.97 27.01 -13.72
N LEU A 730 -26.82 26.95 -13.03
CA LEU A 730 -26.26 28.01 -12.19
C LEU A 730 -26.19 29.38 -12.87
N GLY A 731 -25.93 29.41 -14.19
CA GLY A 731 -25.87 30.65 -14.96
C GLY A 731 -27.25 31.31 -15.10
N LYS A 732 -28.28 30.53 -15.44
CA LYS A 732 -29.67 31.03 -15.54
C LYS A 732 -30.18 31.51 -14.18
N GLU A 733 -29.90 30.75 -13.13
CA GLU A 733 -30.28 31.10 -11.76
C GLU A 733 -29.55 32.38 -11.30
N SER A 734 -28.28 32.56 -11.66
CA SER A 734 -27.57 33.82 -11.36
C SER A 734 -28.21 35.02 -12.04
N VAL A 735 -28.60 34.89 -13.32
CA VAL A 735 -29.31 35.96 -14.05
C VAL A 735 -30.67 36.25 -13.42
N LEU A 736 -31.42 35.22 -13.00
CA LEU A 736 -32.70 35.38 -12.30
C LEU A 736 -32.52 36.14 -10.99
N GLN A 737 -31.59 35.71 -10.15
CA GLN A 737 -31.36 36.32 -8.84
C GLN A 737 -30.85 37.76 -9.01
N PHE A 738 -29.85 38.02 -9.86
CA PHE A 738 -29.41 39.40 -10.14
C PHE A 738 -30.55 40.30 -10.66
N ALA A 739 -31.44 39.79 -11.51
CA ALA A 739 -32.56 40.57 -12.06
C ALA A 739 -33.54 41.10 -10.98
N LYS A 740 -33.64 40.44 -9.82
CA LYS A 740 -34.49 40.90 -8.70
C LYS A 740 -34.02 42.20 -8.05
N HIS A 741 -32.74 42.58 -8.18
CA HIS A 741 -32.13 43.70 -7.43
C HIS A 741 -31.94 44.98 -8.26
N ASP A 742 -32.82 45.21 -9.24
CA ASP A 742 -32.87 46.40 -10.12
C ASP A 742 -31.55 46.72 -10.86
N PRO A 743 -30.89 45.75 -11.53
CA PRO A 743 -29.68 46.02 -12.31
C PRO A 743 -29.99 46.90 -13.53
N LYS A 744 -29.01 47.70 -13.98
CA LYS A 744 -29.17 48.51 -15.19
C LYS A 744 -29.30 47.64 -16.44
N GLU A 745 -28.46 46.60 -16.54
CA GLU A 745 -28.36 45.75 -17.72
C GLU A 745 -27.70 44.41 -17.35
N ILE A 746 -28.27 43.29 -17.83
CA ILE A 746 -27.64 41.96 -17.73
C ILE A 746 -27.41 41.39 -19.13
N TRP A 747 -26.17 41.05 -19.43
CA TRP A 747 -25.75 40.36 -20.63
C TRP A 747 -25.66 38.86 -20.39
N LEU A 748 -26.62 38.12 -20.96
CA LEU A 748 -26.68 36.67 -20.93
C LEU A 748 -25.88 36.11 -22.11
N GLY A 749 -24.67 35.62 -21.83
CA GLY A 749 -23.80 34.98 -22.81
C GLY A 749 -24.14 33.51 -23.02
N ALA A 750 -24.48 33.10 -24.25
CA ALA A 750 -24.71 31.69 -24.58
C ALA A 750 -24.45 31.35 -26.07
N ARG A 751 -24.27 30.06 -26.35
CA ARG A 751 -24.02 29.54 -27.71
C ARG A 751 -25.26 29.48 -28.58
N SER A 752 -26.37 29.06 -27.98
CA SER A 752 -27.65 28.83 -28.66
C SER A 752 -28.61 29.98 -28.35
N GLU A 753 -28.88 30.80 -29.35
CA GLU A 753 -29.84 31.91 -29.26
C GLU A 753 -31.25 31.43 -28.86
N ALA A 754 -31.70 30.29 -29.39
CA ALA A 754 -33.01 29.71 -29.05
C ALA A 754 -33.12 29.42 -27.54
N LYS A 755 -32.14 28.70 -26.97
CA LYS A 755 -32.11 28.39 -25.52
C LYS A 755 -31.88 29.64 -24.65
N ALA A 756 -31.20 30.65 -25.18
CA ALA A 756 -31.06 31.93 -24.50
C ALA A 756 -32.40 32.70 -24.45
N LYS A 757 -33.13 32.78 -25.56
CA LYS A 757 -34.46 33.42 -25.63
C LYS A 757 -35.48 32.72 -24.73
N GLU A 758 -35.49 31.39 -24.70
CA GLU A 758 -36.27 30.58 -23.77
C GLU A 758 -35.93 30.94 -22.31
N ALA A 759 -34.65 30.91 -21.93
CA ALA A 759 -34.21 31.27 -20.58
C ALA A 759 -34.57 32.73 -20.19
N ILE A 760 -34.47 33.68 -21.13
CA ILE A 760 -34.88 35.08 -20.91
C ILE A 760 -36.40 35.18 -20.68
N SER A 761 -37.20 34.43 -21.44
CA SER A 761 -38.66 34.37 -21.27
C SER A 761 -39.04 33.85 -19.88
N ASP A 762 -38.41 32.76 -19.43
CA ASP A 762 -38.67 32.16 -18.11
C ASP A 762 -38.28 33.08 -16.94
N ILE A 763 -37.21 33.87 -17.11
CA ILE A 763 -36.80 34.85 -16.11
C ILE A 763 -37.76 36.04 -16.12
N LYS A 764 -38.18 36.52 -17.29
CA LYS A 764 -39.17 37.61 -17.41
C LYS A 764 -40.57 37.22 -16.91
N ALA A 765 -40.94 35.94 -16.96
CA ALA A 765 -42.16 35.46 -16.32
C ALA A 765 -42.16 35.66 -14.79
N GLN A 766 -40.98 35.69 -14.16
CA GLN A 766 -40.81 35.90 -12.72
C GLN A 766 -40.43 37.35 -12.37
N VAL A 767 -39.69 38.02 -13.25
CA VAL A 767 -39.24 39.42 -13.11
C VAL A 767 -39.57 40.17 -14.40
N PRO A 768 -40.82 40.67 -14.58
CA PRO A 768 -41.31 41.21 -15.86
C PRO A 768 -40.44 42.28 -16.51
N ASN A 769 -39.81 43.13 -15.70
CA ASN A 769 -39.00 44.26 -16.16
C ASN A 769 -37.50 43.96 -16.27
N ALA A 770 -37.07 42.70 -16.17
CA ALA A 770 -35.64 42.32 -16.16
C ALA A 770 -34.91 42.80 -17.44
N PRO A 771 -33.87 43.66 -17.34
CA PRO A 771 -33.19 44.25 -18.48
C PRO A 771 -32.10 43.31 -19.05
N ILE A 772 -32.53 42.15 -19.53
CA ILE A 772 -31.65 41.09 -20.03
C ILE A 772 -31.47 41.20 -21.55
N LYS A 773 -30.22 41.33 -21.99
CA LYS A 773 -29.77 41.19 -23.38
C LYS A 773 -29.11 39.84 -23.61
N PHE A 774 -29.24 39.29 -24.82
CA PHE A 774 -28.50 38.11 -25.24
C PHE A 774 -27.23 38.51 -25.99
N VAL A 775 -26.10 37.86 -25.69
CA VAL A 775 -24.91 37.89 -26.54
C VAL A 775 -24.51 36.46 -26.94
N LYS A 776 -24.32 36.24 -28.24
CA LYS A 776 -23.87 34.96 -28.76
C LYS A 776 -22.38 34.79 -28.45
N ILE A 777 -22.04 33.77 -27.66
CA ILE A 777 -20.66 33.44 -27.32
C ILE A 777 -20.45 31.93 -27.22
N ASP A 778 -19.52 31.40 -28.01
CA ASP A 778 -18.94 30.08 -27.83
C ASP A 778 -17.53 30.20 -27.23
N LEU A 779 -17.37 29.69 -26.01
CA LEU A 779 -16.09 29.70 -25.30
C LEU A 779 -15.06 28.73 -25.92
N ALA A 780 -15.47 27.86 -26.85
CA ALA A 780 -14.59 26.95 -27.60
C ALA A 780 -14.10 27.55 -28.94
N SER A 781 -14.32 28.84 -29.20
CA SER A 781 -13.96 29.51 -30.46
C SER A 781 -13.54 30.96 -30.21
N PHE A 782 -12.23 31.28 -30.33
CA PHE A 782 -11.71 32.64 -30.08
C PHE A 782 -12.38 33.70 -30.94
N LYS A 783 -12.70 33.37 -32.20
CA LYS A 783 -13.49 34.24 -33.08
C LYS A 783 -14.83 34.63 -32.46
N SER A 784 -15.59 33.65 -31.94
CA SER A 784 -16.89 33.93 -31.30
C SER A 784 -16.74 34.79 -30.04
N ILE A 785 -15.64 34.64 -29.30
CA ILE A 785 -15.35 35.44 -28.11
C ILE A 785 -15.02 36.88 -28.48
N CYS A 786 -14.22 37.09 -29.54
CA CYS A 786 -13.88 38.42 -30.06
C CYS A 786 -15.11 39.14 -30.61
N GLU A 787 -15.98 38.44 -31.36
CA GLU A 787 -17.26 38.97 -31.82
C GLU A 787 -18.17 39.35 -30.63
N ALA A 788 -18.28 38.51 -29.60
CA ALA A 788 -19.08 38.79 -28.40
C ALA A 788 -18.58 40.00 -27.61
N ALA A 789 -17.27 40.11 -27.39
CA ALA A 789 -16.67 41.25 -26.69
C ALA A 789 -16.83 42.56 -27.48
N LYS A 790 -16.74 42.49 -28.81
CA LYS A 790 -16.99 43.64 -29.70
C LYS A 790 -18.45 44.10 -29.62
N VAL A 791 -19.43 43.19 -29.68
CA VAL A 791 -20.85 43.54 -29.52
C VAL A 791 -21.11 44.19 -28.16
N PHE A 792 -20.60 43.61 -27.08
CA PHE A 792 -20.73 44.17 -25.73
C PHE A 792 -20.15 45.59 -25.65
N THR A 793 -18.91 45.79 -26.12
CA THR A 793 -18.21 47.09 -26.04
C THR A 793 -18.74 48.16 -27.00
N GLN A 794 -19.50 47.77 -28.03
CA GLN A 794 -20.24 48.70 -28.90
C GLN A 794 -21.53 49.23 -28.26
N GLU A 795 -22.17 48.44 -27.38
CA GLU A 795 -23.45 48.79 -26.75
C GLU A 795 -23.32 49.26 -25.29
N SER A 796 -22.24 48.89 -24.58
CA SER A 796 -22.06 49.20 -23.16
C SER A 796 -20.62 49.67 -22.85
N ASP A 797 -20.49 50.86 -22.27
CA ASP A 797 -19.20 51.47 -21.89
C ASP A 797 -18.71 51.06 -20.49
N ARG A 798 -19.50 50.23 -19.80
CA ARG A 798 -19.42 49.91 -18.37
C ARG A 798 -19.61 48.41 -18.13
N LEU A 799 -18.84 47.84 -17.20
CA LEU A 799 -19.02 46.48 -16.71
C LEU A 799 -18.63 46.41 -15.24
N ASP A 800 -19.58 46.05 -14.37
CA ASP A 800 -19.35 45.98 -12.92
C ASP A 800 -19.21 44.55 -12.41
N ILE A 801 -19.90 43.57 -13.01
CA ILE A 801 -19.82 42.16 -12.60
C ILE A 801 -19.61 41.29 -13.84
N LEU A 802 -18.45 40.64 -13.92
CA LEU A 802 -18.14 39.61 -14.91
C LEU A 802 -18.15 38.23 -14.24
N LEU A 803 -19.21 37.45 -14.48
CA LEU A 803 -19.38 36.10 -13.95
C LEU A 803 -19.00 35.05 -15.01
N LEU A 804 -17.79 34.50 -14.87
CA LEU A 804 -17.20 33.49 -15.73
C LEU A 804 -17.71 32.10 -15.32
N ASN A 805 -18.99 31.85 -15.59
CA ASN A 805 -19.74 30.66 -15.18
C ASN A 805 -19.74 29.53 -16.23
N GLY A 806 -19.63 29.86 -17.52
CA GLY A 806 -19.72 28.91 -18.63
C GLY A 806 -18.66 27.82 -18.60
N GLY A 807 -19.01 26.62 -19.06
CA GLY A 807 -18.04 25.55 -19.18
C GLY A 807 -18.65 24.22 -19.62
N ILE A 808 -17.77 23.25 -19.82
CA ILE A 808 -18.08 21.86 -20.14
C ILE A 808 -17.36 20.93 -19.15
N MET A 809 -17.96 19.77 -18.88
CA MET A 809 -17.44 18.78 -17.95
C MET A 809 -17.55 17.38 -18.57
N SER A 810 -16.51 16.59 -18.36
CA SER A 810 -16.44 15.17 -18.67
C SER A 810 -16.79 14.78 -20.12
N VAL A 811 -16.46 15.65 -21.08
CA VAL A 811 -16.63 15.37 -22.52
C VAL A 811 -15.57 14.39 -23.05
N PRO A 812 -15.84 13.69 -24.17
CA PRO A 812 -14.82 12.90 -24.89
C PRO A 812 -13.57 13.74 -25.24
N PRO A 813 -12.40 13.10 -25.43
CA PRO A 813 -11.20 13.80 -25.90
C PRO A 813 -11.44 14.51 -27.23
N GLY A 814 -10.92 15.72 -27.36
CA GLY A 814 -11.10 16.58 -28.53
C GLY A 814 -10.35 17.90 -28.35
N THR A 815 -10.45 18.78 -29.35
CA THR A 815 -9.86 20.13 -29.31
C THR A 815 -10.89 21.20 -29.65
N THR A 816 -10.67 22.43 -29.19
CA THR A 816 -11.38 23.64 -29.66
C THR A 816 -11.04 23.96 -31.11
N ASP A 817 -11.76 24.90 -31.73
CA ASP A 817 -11.45 25.43 -33.07
C ASP A 817 -9.99 25.95 -33.12
N ASP A 818 -9.54 26.55 -32.02
CA ASP A 818 -8.21 27.15 -31.85
C ASP A 818 -7.09 26.13 -31.48
N GLY A 819 -7.43 24.84 -31.37
CA GLY A 819 -6.47 23.75 -31.17
C GLY A 819 -6.08 23.42 -29.72
N TYR A 820 -6.79 23.93 -28.72
CA TYR A 820 -6.57 23.58 -27.31
C TYR A 820 -7.39 22.36 -26.89
N GLU A 821 -6.97 21.60 -25.86
CA GLU A 821 -7.77 20.51 -25.30
C GLU A 821 -9.18 21.02 -24.95
N ILE A 822 -10.21 20.28 -25.36
CA ILE A 822 -11.58 20.82 -25.41
C ILE A 822 -12.10 21.38 -24.07
N GLN A 823 -11.78 20.75 -22.93
CA GLN A 823 -12.22 21.24 -21.61
C GLN A 823 -11.37 22.42 -21.13
N PHE A 824 -10.05 22.35 -21.29
CA PHE A 824 -9.15 23.44 -20.92
C PHE A 824 -9.37 24.70 -21.79
N GLY A 825 -9.50 24.52 -23.11
CA GLY A 825 -9.80 25.57 -24.07
C GLY A 825 -11.11 26.28 -23.75
N THR A 826 -12.19 25.51 -23.53
CA THR A 826 -13.52 26.08 -23.23
C THR A 826 -13.58 26.73 -21.83
N ASN A 827 -13.05 26.07 -20.80
CA ASN A 827 -13.27 26.49 -19.41
C ASN A 827 -12.30 27.58 -18.92
N HIS A 828 -11.07 27.58 -19.45
CA HIS A 828 -9.98 28.50 -19.09
C HIS A 828 -9.63 29.44 -20.24
N MET A 829 -9.17 28.95 -21.40
CA MET A 829 -8.66 29.84 -22.47
C MET A 829 -9.73 30.81 -22.98
N GLY A 830 -10.94 30.33 -23.24
CA GLY A 830 -12.03 31.18 -23.72
C GLY A 830 -12.46 32.24 -22.71
N HIS A 831 -12.39 31.93 -21.42
CA HIS A 831 -12.63 32.89 -20.33
C HIS A 831 -11.47 33.87 -20.13
N ALA A 832 -10.22 33.42 -20.26
CA ALA A 832 -9.05 34.28 -20.20
C ALA A 832 -9.07 35.31 -21.35
N LEU A 833 -9.37 34.88 -22.57
CA LEU A 833 -9.55 35.78 -23.72
C LEU A 833 -10.71 36.77 -23.51
N LEU A 834 -11.89 36.30 -23.10
CA LEU A 834 -13.02 37.19 -22.82
C LEU A 834 -12.66 38.23 -21.76
N THR A 835 -11.95 37.82 -20.71
CA THR A 835 -11.47 38.74 -19.66
C THR A 835 -10.47 39.74 -20.23
N LYS A 836 -9.47 39.30 -21.01
CA LYS A 836 -8.45 40.16 -21.65
C LYS A 836 -9.09 41.23 -22.55
N LEU A 837 -10.13 40.88 -23.32
CA LEU A 837 -10.85 41.82 -24.20
C LEU A 837 -11.75 42.81 -23.44
N LEU A 838 -12.38 42.38 -22.34
CA LEU A 838 -13.26 43.22 -21.52
C LEU A 838 -12.51 44.00 -20.43
N LEU A 839 -11.26 43.65 -20.15
CA LEU A 839 -10.41 44.26 -19.13
C LEU A 839 -10.32 45.79 -19.22
N PRO A 840 -10.17 46.43 -20.41
CA PRO A 840 -10.18 47.89 -20.51
C PRO A 840 -11.51 48.51 -20.02
N THR A 841 -12.64 47.81 -20.20
CA THR A 841 -13.96 48.28 -19.74
C THR A 841 -14.17 48.03 -18.25
N LEU A 842 -13.67 46.92 -17.71
CA LEU A 842 -13.63 46.66 -16.27
C LEU A 842 -12.81 47.73 -15.54
N LEU A 843 -11.60 48.01 -16.02
CA LEU A 843 -10.71 49.02 -15.43
C LEU A 843 -11.30 50.43 -15.51
N ARG A 844 -11.80 50.87 -16.68
CA ARG A 844 -12.51 52.17 -16.80
C ARG A 844 -13.76 52.28 -15.91
N THR A 845 -14.37 51.16 -15.51
CA THR A 845 -15.48 51.15 -14.57
C THR A 845 -14.98 51.29 -13.13
N ALA A 846 -13.89 50.60 -12.77
CA ALA A 846 -13.25 50.67 -11.47
C ALA A 846 -12.63 52.05 -11.19
N ASP A 847 -11.95 52.65 -12.18
CA ASP A 847 -11.33 53.98 -12.11
C ASP A 847 -12.36 55.10 -11.81
N LYS A 848 -13.63 54.88 -12.15
CA LYS A 848 -14.76 55.76 -11.77
C LYS A 848 -15.22 55.57 -10.30
N GLY A 849 -14.45 54.85 -9.47
CA GLY A 849 -14.72 54.59 -8.06
C GLY A 849 -15.76 53.50 -7.78
N ASN A 850 -16.04 52.62 -8.75
CA ASN A 850 -17.04 51.56 -8.60
C ASN A 850 -16.40 50.26 -8.08
N ASP A 851 -17.12 49.53 -7.22
CA ASP A 851 -16.84 48.12 -6.97
C ASP A 851 -17.10 47.31 -8.26
N VAL A 852 -16.01 46.77 -8.83
CA VAL A 852 -15.99 45.96 -10.05
C VAL A 852 -15.41 44.58 -9.72
N ARG A 853 -16.11 43.54 -10.20
CA ARG A 853 -15.93 42.16 -9.74
C ARG A 853 -15.74 41.20 -10.91
N VAL A 854 -14.78 40.29 -10.77
CA VAL A 854 -14.59 39.15 -11.68
C VAL A 854 -14.71 37.85 -10.87
N THR A 855 -15.78 37.11 -11.10
CA THR A 855 -16.10 35.88 -10.37
C THR A 855 -15.88 34.68 -11.27
N VAL A 856 -14.98 33.78 -10.89
CA VAL A 856 -14.49 32.68 -11.75
C VAL A 856 -14.95 31.32 -11.21
N LEU A 857 -15.74 30.56 -11.99
CA LEU A 857 -16.19 29.23 -11.56
C LEU A 857 -15.10 28.17 -11.74
N ALA A 858 -14.52 27.78 -10.61
CA ALA A 858 -13.71 26.59 -10.42
C ALA A 858 -14.60 25.39 -9.98
N SER A 859 -14.03 24.38 -9.34
CA SER A 859 -14.74 23.18 -8.83
C SER A 859 -13.80 22.41 -7.90
N SER A 860 -14.31 21.70 -6.89
CA SER A 860 -13.53 20.69 -6.13
C SER A 860 -12.80 19.69 -7.03
N ALA A 861 -13.27 19.47 -8.25
CA ALA A 861 -12.57 18.67 -9.26
C ALA A 861 -11.15 19.15 -9.59
N HIS A 862 -10.77 20.39 -9.22
CA HIS A 862 -9.37 20.85 -9.27
C HIS A 862 -8.41 19.94 -8.50
N GLN A 863 -8.90 19.16 -7.54
CA GLN A 863 -8.13 18.17 -6.76
C GLN A 863 -7.74 16.95 -7.59
N TYR A 864 -8.37 16.72 -8.74
CA TYR A 864 -8.03 15.67 -9.71
C TYR A 864 -7.11 16.15 -10.84
N ALA A 865 -6.57 17.37 -10.76
CA ALA A 865 -5.52 17.81 -11.68
C ALA A 865 -4.27 16.90 -11.55
N PRO A 866 -3.38 16.87 -12.55
CA PRO A 866 -2.13 16.10 -12.49
C PRO A 866 -1.30 16.36 -11.21
N PRO A 867 -0.50 15.39 -10.73
CA PRO A 867 0.39 15.58 -9.58
C PRO A 867 1.30 16.81 -9.65
N GLU A 868 1.70 17.21 -10.86
CA GLU A 868 2.48 18.40 -11.21
C GLU A 868 1.65 19.70 -11.37
N GLY A 869 0.34 19.65 -11.12
CA GLY A 869 -0.57 20.79 -11.22
C GLY A 869 -1.12 20.98 -12.62
N ILE A 870 -0.37 21.65 -13.51
CA ILE A 870 -0.76 21.87 -14.91
C ILE A 870 0.29 21.28 -15.83
N LYS A 871 -0.15 20.36 -16.70
CA LYS A 871 0.69 19.64 -17.64
C LYS A 871 0.68 20.32 -19.01
N PHE A 872 1.53 21.34 -19.16
CA PHE A 872 1.52 22.31 -20.25
C PHE A 872 1.69 21.72 -21.66
N ASP A 873 2.43 20.62 -21.82
CA ASP A 873 2.60 19.88 -23.08
C ASP A 873 1.29 19.27 -23.60
N THR A 874 0.32 19.02 -22.71
CA THR A 874 -0.97 18.41 -23.06
C THR A 874 -2.00 19.41 -23.60
N LEU A 875 -1.82 20.70 -23.33
CA LEU A 875 -2.87 21.72 -23.49
C LEU A 875 -3.25 22.00 -24.94
N LYS A 876 -2.39 21.65 -25.90
CA LYS A 876 -2.58 21.82 -27.36
C LYS A 876 -2.73 20.47 -28.06
N SER A 877 -3.44 19.56 -27.42
CA SER A 877 -3.67 18.18 -27.85
C SER A 877 -5.01 17.66 -27.33
N GLN A 878 -5.42 16.47 -27.74
CA GLN A 878 -6.59 15.78 -27.14
C GLN A 878 -6.31 15.22 -25.73
N ALA A 879 -5.05 15.22 -25.29
CA ALA A 879 -4.58 14.71 -24.00
C ALA A 879 -5.09 13.29 -23.67
N LEU A 880 -4.98 12.36 -24.63
CA LEU A 880 -5.43 10.96 -24.54
C LEU A 880 -4.81 10.18 -23.36
N GLN A 881 -3.63 10.60 -22.91
CA GLN A 881 -2.91 10.09 -21.74
C GLN A 881 -3.51 10.51 -20.39
N MET A 882 -4.57 11.34 -20.38
CA MET A 882 -5.24 11.82 -19.18
C MET A 882 -6.70 11.41 -19.15
N GLY A 883 -7.14 10.91 -18.00
CA GLY A 883 -8.55 10.62 -17.75
C GLY A 883 -9.43 11.87 -17.90
N THR A 884 -10.67 11.67 -18.33
CA THR A 884 -11.61 12.75 -18.64
C THR A 884 -11.89 13.68 -17.45
N ILE A 885 -11.94 13.15 -16.21
CA ILE A 885 -12.01 13.93 -14.97
C ILE A 885 -10.71 14.68 -14.69
N THR A 886 -9.54 14.11 -15.01
CA THR A 886 -8.23 14.75 -14.83
C THR A 886 -8.06 15.96 -15.75
N ARG A 887 -8.52 15.87 -17.01
CA ARG A 887 -8.56 17.02 -17.95
C ARG A 887 -9.51 18.12 -17.45
N TYR A 888 -10.67 17.75 -16.93
CA TYR A 888 -11.58 18.71 -16.28
C TYR A 888 -10.94 19.38 -15.06
N GLY A 889 -10.31 18.59 -14.17
CA GLY A 889 -9.62 19.06 -12.98
C GLY A 889 -8.48 20.04 -13.31
N GLN A 890 -7.68 19.75 -14.33
CA GLN A 890 -6.67 20.68 -14.86
C GLN A 890 -7.29 22.02 -15.30
N SER A 891 -8.43 21.99 -16.00
CA SER A 891 -9.13 23.23 -16.41
C SER A 891 -9.69 24.03 -15.22
N LYS A 892 -10.14 23.35 -14.15
CA LYS A 892 -10.70 24.02 -12.96
C LYS A 892 -9.63 24.47 -11.96
N LEU A 893 -8.45 23.84 -11.96
CA LEU A 893 -7.25 24.36 -11.31
C LEU A 893 -6.76 25.63 -12.02
N ALA A 894 -6.75 25.64 -13.36
CA ALA A 894 -6.37 26.80 -14.15
C ALA A 894 -7.25 28.02 -13.84
N ASN A 895 -8.57 27.84 -13.75
CA ASN A 895 -9.51 28.90 -13.33
C ASN A 895 -9.20 29.49 -11.93
N ALA A 896 -8.80 28.66 -10.97
CA ALA A 896 -8.46 29.13 -9.61
C ALA A 896 -7.14 29.94 -9.60
N LEU A 897 -6.13 29.45 -10.33
CA LEU A 897 -4.83 30.13 -10.49
C LEU A 897 -4.97 31.45 -11.28
N PHE A 898 -5.81 31.46 -12.32
CA PHE A 898 -6.11 32.65 -13.12
C PHE A 898 -6.73 33.75 -12.26
N ALA A 899 -7.72 33.42 -11.43
CA ALA A 899 -8.35 34.38 -10.51
C ALA A 899 -7.33 35.02 -9.54
N LYS A 900 -6.37 34.22 -9.07
CA LYS A 900 -5.30 34.67 -8.16
C LYS A 900 -4.33 35.64 -8.85
N GLU A 901 -3.89 35.34 -10.07
CA GLU A 901 -3.01 36.25 -10.83
C GLU A 901 -3.74 37.50 -11.32
N LEU A 902 -5.02 37.39 -11.72
CA LEU A 902 -5.83 38.55 -12.12
C LEU A 902 -5.98 39.53 -10.94
N ALA A 903 -6.27 39.04 -9.73
CA ALA A 903 -6.29 39.86 -8.51
C ALA A 903 -4.92 40.52 -8.21
N ARG A 904 -3.82 39.78 -8.40
CA ARG A 904 -2.46 40.28 -8.14
C ARG A 904 -2.04 41.37 -9.13
N ARG A 905 -2.44 41.23 -10.40
CA ARG A 905 -2.05 42.14 -11.50
C ARG A 905 -2.98 43.34 -11.62
N TYR A 906 -4.26 43.20 -11.25
CA TYR A 906 -5.27 44.25 -11.32
C TYR A 906 -5.96 44.44 -9.96
N PRO A 907 -5.26 45.00 -8.96
CA PRO A 907 -5.77 45.17 -7.59
C PRO A 907 -6.95 46.16 -7.50
N GLN A 908 -7.28 46.88 -8.58
CA GLN A 908 -8.49 47.69 -8.71
C GLN A 908 -9.76 46.83 -8.82
N LEU A 909 -9.62 45.54 -9.13
CA LEU A 909 -10.71 44.60 -9.34
C LEU A 909 -10.81 43.60 -8.17
N THR A 910 -12.02 43.40 -7.66
CA THR A 910 -12.29 42.31 -6.72
C THR A 910 -12.45 41.01 -7.51
N THR A 911 -11.41 40.20 -7.58
CA THR A 911 -11.44 38.91 -8.28
C THR A 911 -11.50 37.76 -7.30
N ALA A 912 -12.38 36.78 -7.52
CA ALA A 912 -12.44 35.58 -6.70
C ALA A 912 -12.69 34.33 -7.56
N SER A 913 -12.15 33.20 -7.13
CA SER A 913 -12.53 31.88 -7.65
C SER A 913 -13.34 31.12 -6.62
N LEU A 914 -14.21 30.23 -7.07
CA LEU A 914 -15.07 29.46 -6.18
C LEU A 914 -15.50 28.13 -6.78
N GLN A 915 -15.89 27.20 -5.91
CA GLN A 915 -16.69 26.04 -6.29
C GLN A 915 -18.17 26.22 -5.85
N PRO A 916 -19.15 25.79 -6.65
CA PRO A 916 -20.58 25.91 -6.31
C PRO A 916 -21.11 24.74 -5.45
N GLY A 917 -20.26 23.78 -5.08
CA GLY A 917 -20.67 22.51 -4.48
C GLY A 917 -21.06 21.46 -5.53
N LEU A 918 -21.66 20.34 -5.09
CA LEU A 918 -22.15 19.30 -5.99
C LEU A 918 -23.57 19.64 -6.45
N VAL A 919 -23.70 20.38 -7.55
CA VAL A 919 -25.01 20.92 -7.99
C VAL A 919 -25.64 20.06 -9.09
N THR A 920 -26.95 19.86 -8.98
CA THR A 920 -27.80 19.16 -9.97
C THR A 920 -28.01 19.95 -11.27
N THR A 921 -26.96 20.10 -12.08
CA THR A 921 -27.03 20.89 -13.33
C THR A 921 -27.04 20.05 -14.60
N ASN A 922 -27.60 20.63 -15.68
CA ASN A 922 -27.55 20.07 -17.03
C ASN A 922 -26.13 19.86 -17.58
N LEU A 923 -25.09 20.39 -16.93
CA LEU A 923 -23.68 20.19 -17.28
C LEU A 923 -23.28 18.70 -17.23
N ALA A 924 -23.94 17.90 -16.40
CA ALA A 924 -23.72 16.46 -16.31
C ALA A 924 -24.58 15.64 -17.29
N ASN A 925 -25.49 16.26 -18.06
CA ASN A 925 -26.23 15.53 -19.10
C ASN A 925 -25.30 15.08 -20.25
N THR A 926 -24.14 15.71 -20.44
CA THR A 926 -23.15 15.23 -21.44
C THR A 926 -22.40 13.98 -20.96
N MET A 927 -22.34 13.75 -19.64
CA MET A 927 -21.90 12.47 -19.05
C MET A 927 -22.89 11.33 -19.35
N SER A 928 -24.09 11.69 -19.79
CA SER A 928 -25.25 10.82 -19.90
C SER A 928 -25.35 10.13 -21.27
N ASP A 929 -24.85 10.76 -22.34
CA ASP A 929 -25.18 10.37 -23.72
C ASP A 929 -24.51 9.08 -24.19
N ASN A 930 -23.44 8.62 -23.52
CA ASN A 930 -22.69 7.42 -23.89
C ASN A 930 -22.91 6.20 -22.97
N SER A 931 -23.66 6.31 -21.87
CA SER A 931 -23.96 5.16 -21.00
C SER A 931 -25.21 5.38 -20.14
N TRP A 932 -26.26 4.58 -20.39
CA TRP A 932 -27.51 4.62 -19.63
C TRP A 932 -27.32 4.32 -18.13
N ILE A 933 -26.33 3.51 -17.77
CA ILE A 933 -25.95 3.25 -16.37
C ILE A 933 -25.36 4.50 -15.71
N MET A 934 -24.51 5.27 -16.42
CA MET A 934 -24.03 6.56 -15.90
C MET A 934 -25.13 7.63 -15.86
N ARG A 935 -26.12 7.60 -16.77
CA ARG A 935 -27.34 8.42 -16.63
C ARG A 935 -28.05 8.15 -15.32
N LEU A 936 -28.26 6.87 -15.00
CA LEU A 936 -28.99 6.44 -13.82
C LEU A 936 -28.21 6.72 -12.54
N ALA A 937 -26.93 6.34 -12.49
CA ALA A 937 -26.03 6.63 -11.38
C ALA A 937 -25.96 8.14 -11.10
N TRP A 938 -25.79 8.98 -12.13
CA TRP A 938 -25.80 10.43 -11.95
C TRP A 938 -27.14 10.95 -11.43
N LYS A 939 -28.28 10.50 -11.98
CA LYS A 939 -29.61 10.90 -11.48
C LYS A 939 -29.82 10.51 -10.01
N VAL A 940 -29.32 9.35 -9.59
CA VAL A 940 -29.39 8.88 -8.19
C VAL A 940 -28.44 9.68 -7.30
N THR A 941 -27.19 9.93 -7.68
CA THR A 941 -26.26 10.78 -6.90
C THR A 941 -26.74 12.24 -6.83
N ALA A 942 -27.30 12.77 -7.91
CA ALA A 942 -27.95 14.06 -7.97
C ALA A 942 -29.16 14.15 -7.01
N PHE A 943 -29.92 13.06 -6.86
CA PHE A 943 -31.04 12.99 -5.93
C PHE A 943 -30.63 12.92 -4.45
N PHE A 944 -29.48 12.30 -4.13
CA PHE A 944 -29.04 12.09 -2.73
C PHE A 944 -28.01 13.08 -2.18
N ILE A 945 -27.14 13.67 -3.01
CA ILE A 945 -26.12 14.66 -2.57
C ILE A 945 -26.25 15.98 -3.34
N GLY A 946 -26.90 15.96 -4.50
CA GLY A 946 -26.98 17.12 -5.36
C GLY A 946 -27.76 18.24 -4.68
N VAL A 947 -27.09 19.37 -4.42
CA VAL A 947 -27.82 20.59 -4.05
C VAL A 947 -28.63 21.06 -5.25
N ASP A 948 -29.79 21.63 -4.97
CA ASP A 948 -30.63 22.29 -5.96
C ASP A 948 -29.89 23.48 -6.59
N VAL A 949 -30.33 23.87 -7.78
CA VAL A 949 -29.67 24.96 -8.53
C VAL A 949 -29.66 26.27 -7.73
N PRO A 950 -30.76 26.75 -7.10
CA PRO A 950 -30.72 27.90 -6.19
C PRO A 950 -29.64 27.80 -5.11
N THR A 951 -29.60 26.72 -4.32
CA THR A 951 -28.58 26.53 -3.26
C THR A 951 -27.16 26.52 -3.82
N GLY A 952 -26.91 25.83 -4.94
CA GLY A 952 -25.60 25.81 -5.60
C GLY A 952 -25.15 27.18 -6.12
N THR A 953 -26.10 28.07 -6.43
CA THR A 953 -25.84 29.41 -6.94
C THR A 953 -25.46 30.41 -5.83
N LEU A 954 -25.73 30.09 -4.57
CA LEU A 954 -25.46 30.99 -3.43
C LEU A 954 -23.99 31.42 -3.32
N ASN A 955 -23.03 30.52 -3.58
CA ASN A 955 -21.61 30.87 -3.44
C ASN A 955 -21.13 31.83 -4.54
N GLN A 956 -21.64 31.71 -5.78
CA GLN A 956 -21.30 32.64 -6.86
C GLN A 956 -22.03 33.98 -6.76
N LEU A 957 -23.26 34.01 -6.23
CA LEU A 957 -23.95 35.25 -5.89
C LEU A 957 -23.22 35.98 -4.76
N TRP A 958 -22.85 35.27 -3.69
CA TRP A 958 -22.07 35.80 -2.57
C TRP A 958 -20.74 36.41 -3.07
N ALA A 959 -19.95 35.69 -3.86
CA ALA A 959 -18.69 36.21 -4.41
C ALA A 959 -18.89 37.44 -5.32
N SER A 960 -19.98 37.45 -6.09
CA SER A 960 -20.30 38.55 -7.02
C SER A 960 -20.89 39.79 -6.34
N THR A 961 -21.22 39.76 -5.05
CA THR A 961 -21.99 40.86 -4.40
C THR A 961 -21.59 41.19 -2.96
N SER A 962 -21.03 40.25 -2.21
CA SER A 962 -20.72 40.44 -0.78
C SER A 962 -19.50 41.34 -0.56
N LYS A 963 -19.55 42.21 0.45
CA LYS A 963 -18.40 43.03 0.87
C LYS A 963 -17.28 42.23 1.56
N ASN A 964 -17.54 40.97 1.92
CA ASN A 964 -16.62 40.11 2.67
C ASN A 964 -15.71 39.25 1.76
N VAL A 965 -15.62 39.60 0.47
CA VAL A 965 -14.81 38.89 -0.53
C VAL A 965 -13.40 39.44 -0.51
N VAL A 966 -12.42 38.58 -0.27
CA VAL A 966 -10.98 38.90 -0.32
C VAL A 966 -10.47 38.59 -1.73
N SER A 967 -10.01 39.62 -2.44
CA SER A 967 -9.51 39.48 -3.82
C SER A 967 -8.35 38.47 -3.89
N GLY A 968 -8.34 37.63 -4.92
CA GLY A 968 -7.37 36.56 -5.16
C GLY A 968 -7.63 35.25 -4.41
N THR A 969 -8.74 35.15 -3.65
CA THR A 969 -9.05 33.98 -2.81
C THR A 969 -9.90 32.93 -3.54
N TYR A 970 -9.72 31.66 -3.16
CA TYR A 970 -10.57 30.54 -3.56
C TYR A 970 -11.60 30.20 -2.46
N TYR A 971 -12.88 30.12 -2.85
CA TYR A 971 -14.00 29.96 -1.93
C TYR A 971 -14.77 28.64 -2.09
N GLU A 972 -15.10 28.03 -0.95
CA GLU A 972 -15.99 26.88 -0.83
C GLU A 972 -17.38 27.30 -0.30
N PRO A 973 -18.45 26.53 -0.53
CA PRO A 973 -19.81 26.95 -0.19
C PRO A 973 -20.01 27.09 1.33
N ILE A 974 -20.54 28.19 1.86
CA ILE A 974 -20.67 29.53 1.26
C ILE A 974 -19.64 30.43 1.95
N GLY A 975 -18.88 31.19 1.15
CA GLY A 975 -17.91 32.18 1.63
C GLY A 975 -16.78 31.62 2.50
N ARG A 976 -16.58 30.29 2.51
CA ARG A 976 -15.50 29.64 3.26
C ARG A 976 -14.20 29.82 2.49
N THR A 977 -13.21 30.48 3.08
CA THR A 977 -11.86 30.51 2.52
C THR A 977 -11.29 29.09 2.54
N GLY A 978 -11.19 28.45 1.38
CA GLY A 978 -10.62 27.12 1.32
C GLY A 978 -9.14 27.17 1.69
N LEU A 979 -8.69 26.28 2.57
CA LEU A 979 -7.25 25.98 2.69
C LEU A 979 -6.81 25.30 1.39
N GLY A 980 -6.48 26.12 0.38
CA GLY A 980 -6.20 25.68 -0.97
C GLY A 980 -5.15 24.56 -1.00
N LYS A 981 -5.62 23.35 -1.33
CA LYS A 981 -4.79 22.14 -1.25
C LYS A 981 -3.73 22.15 -2.35
N ARG A 982 -2.46 22.08 -1.93
CA ARG A 982 -1.21 21.95 -2.70
C ARG A 982 -1.02 22.99 -3.83
N HIS A 983 -1.79 22.89 -4.91
CA HIS A 983 -1.54 23.64 -6.15
C HIS A 983 -2.33 24.95 -6.27
N THR A 984 -3.55 25.07 -5.72
CA THR A 984 -4.32 26.34 -5.84
C THR A 984 -3.67 27.51 -5.12
N ASN A 985 -2.79 27.23 -4.15
CA ASN A 985 -1.98 28.22 -3.46
C ASN A 985 -0.59 28.44 -4.07
N ASP A 986 -0.18 27.70 -5.09
CA ASP A 986 1.12 27.85 -5.74
C ASP A 986 1.17 29.10 -6.62
N SER A 987 1.82 30.15 -6.10
CA SER A 987 2.00 31.41 -6.83
C SER A 987 2.97 31.31 -8.02
N ALA A 988 3.91 30.36 -8.01
CA ALA A 988 4.84 30.15 -9.12
C ALA A 988 4.15 29.44 -10.29
N LEU A 989 3.32 28.42 -9.99
CA LEU A 989 2.44 27.80 -10.99
C LEU A 989 1.40 28.78 -11.52
N ALA A 990 0.86 29.67 -10.66
CA ALA A 990 -0.08 30.70 -11.09
C ALA A 990 0.57 31.67 -12.10
N ALA A 991 1.75 32.22 -11.77
CA ALA A 991 2.50 33.09 -12.68
C ALA A 991 2.87 32.37 -13.99
N LYS A 992 3.35 31.13 -13.92
CA LYS A 992 3.67 30.31 -15.11
C LYS A 992 2.45 30.06 -15.99
N LEU A 993 1.27 29.80 -15.40
CA LEU A 993 0.02 29.66 -16.14
C LEU A 993 -0.36 30.97 -16.81
N TRP A 994 -0.27 32.10 -16.10
CA TRP A 994 -0.57 33.41 -16.63
C TRP A 994 0.32 33.74 -17.84
N ASP A 995 1.63 33.63 -17.68
CA ASP A 995 2.58 34.00 -18.74
C ASP A 995 2.46 33.06 -19.95
N TRP A 996 2.14 31.78 -19.74
CA TRP A 996 1.80 30.85 -20.83
C TRP A 996 0.47 31.23 -21.51
N THR A 997 -0.56 31.59 -20.73
CA THR A 997 -1.88 31.98 -21.27
C THR A 997 -1.79 33.28 -22.06
N GLU A 998 -1.09 34.30 -21.55
CA GLU A 998 -0.88 35.56 -22.27
C GLU A 998 -0.15 35.34 -23.60
N LYS A 999 0.94 34.54 -23.59
CA LYS A 999 1.69 34.19 -24.80
C LYS A 999 0.85 33.45 -25.85
N GLU A 1000 -0.05 32.57 -25.42
CA GLU A 1000 -0.97 31.87 -26.32
C GLU A 1000 -2.14 32.77 -26.78
N LEU A 1001 -2.32 33.94 -26.16
CA LEU A 1001 -3.22 35.04 -26.53
C LEU A 1001 -2.47 36.25 -27.10
N GLU A 1002 -1.26 36.06 -27.63
CA GLU A 1002 -0.44 37.06 -28.33
C GLU A 1002 -0.29 36.68 -29.82
N GLY A 1003 -0.40 37.68 -30.71
CA GLY A 1003 -0.17 37.52 -32.17
C GLY A 1003 -1.43 37.40 -33.03
N ASP A 1004 -1.23 37.16 -34.33
CA ASP A 1004 -2.20 37.29 -35.44
C ASP A 1004 -3.38 36.28 -35.46
N LYS A 1005 -3.78 35.76 -34.29
CA LYS A 1005 -4.84 34.74 -34.13
C LYS A 1005 -6.14 35.24 -33.49
N LEU A 1006 -6.19 36.52 -33.12
CA LEU A 1006 -7.35 37.18 -32.48
C LEU A 1006 -8.01 38.20 -33.42
#